data_AF-A0A6A7G3P2-F1
#
_entry.id   AF-A0A6A7G3P2-F1
#
_cell.length_a   1.000
_cell.length_b   1.000
_cell.length_c   1.000
_cell.angle_alpha   90.00
_cell.angle_beta   90.00
_cell.angle_gamma   90.00
#
_symmetry.space_group_name_H-M   'P 1'
#
loop_
_entity.id
_entity.type
_entity.pdbx_description
1 polymer ?
#
loop_
_entity_poly.entity_id
_entity_poly.type
_entity_poly.pdbx_seq_one_letter_code
_entity_poly.pdbx_strand_id
1 'polypeptide(L)'
;FFFFFCSFSLILILILQNPVGLVFAPMPKFVVVSGGVVSGIGKGITASSIGLLLRESGLTITCIKIDPYLNIDAGTMSPYEHGEVYVLDDGGEVDLDLGNYERFLDVTLTRDHNITTGKIYDLVLKQERKGSFLGKTVQVVPHITGAIQDWISRVSHIPVDGSGKIPDICIIELGGTVGDIESMIFLEALRQFEFRVGRDNFCHIHVTLVPVVGAVGEQKSKPAQHSVKELRAAGLLPNMIVCRSTEPLNRAAKEKISMFGMVPSNHVFSVHDVENIYQVPRMLLDQNLPALVLSTLRINIMPPVSVPIWDSIAAKASEEMPEVSIGIVGKYTGLSDSYISVTKALQFAAMDSNRTLKIVWVDAEHLERPSKRRHKHSEQAKTAWKSLSSVDGILCPGGFGDRGVEGKILAAKYARENNIPFLGICLGLQVAVIEFGRNVLNMKGANSAEFDPDTKFPLVVFMPEISPNEMGGNMRLGSRVTRLKSDSVIFQLYDEKKEIYERHRHRYEVNTELIGDFEKNGMIFTGQDELGVRMEVIEIPALKFFVGVQFHPEFKSRPYRPSPPFCGLIRAAAKLPLIRDRSSSLGDMLPADSVLSPEDGTVDETIDLSEHFSSIVLNPVSGSGVSCGSSSSSSSDTSSS
;
A
#
# COMPACT_ATOMS: atom_id res chain seq x y z
N PHE A 1 -24.67 26.39 52.64
CA PHE A 1 -25.72 25.52 52.08
C PHE A 1 -26.51 26.15 50.93
N PHE A 2 -26.73 27.48 50.87
CA PHE A 2 -27.50 28.12 49.78
C PHE A 2 -26.69 28.40 48.49
N PHE A 3 -25.36 28.54 48.57
CA PHE A 3 -24.49 28.78 47.41
C PHE A 3 -24.21 27.52 46.57
N PHE A 4 -24.42 26.32 47.10
CA PHE A 4 -24.12 25.06 46.41
C PHE A 4 -25.23 24.61 45.46
N PHE A 5 -26.47 25.08 45.66
CA PHE A 5 -27.63 24.69 44.86
C PHE A 5 -27.80 25.54 43.59
N CYS A 6 -27.34 26.80 43.57
CA CYS A 6 -27.48 27.67 42.40
C CYS A 6 -26.50 27.29 41.26
N SER A 7 -25.30 26.79 41.58
CA SER A 7 -24.33 26.38 40.56
C SER A 7 -24.72 25.08 39.85
N PHE A 8 -25.47 24.18 40.51
CA PHE A 8 -25.95 22.94 39.91
C PHE A 8 -27.11 23.15 38.94
N SER A 9 -28.02 24.10 39.24
CA SER A 9 -29.12 24.44 38.33
C SER A 9 -28.64 25.14 37.06
N LEU A 10 -27.62 25.99 37.13
CA LEU A 10 -27.11 26.68 35.93
C LEU A 10 -26.40 25.72 34.96
N ILE A 11 -25.67 24.74 35.49
CA ILE A 11 -25.01 23.69 34.68
C ILE A 11 -26.06 22.75 34.05
N LEU A 12 -27.10 22.37 34.80
CA LEU A 12 -28.18 21.53 34.27
C LEU A 12 -29.02 22.27 33.21
N ILE A 13 -29.21 23.57 33.34
CA ILE A 13 -29.91 24.41 32.35
C ILE A 13 -29.06 24.62 31.09
N LEU A 14 -27.74 24.78 31.22
CA LEU A 14 -26.82 24.82 30.07
C LEU A 14 -26.74 23.49 29.30
N ILE A 15 -26.90 22.35 30.00
CA ILE A 15 -26.98 21.01 29.37
C ILE A 15 -28.35 20.76 28.71
N LEU A 16 -29.44 21.35 29.24
CA LEU A 16 -30.80 21.14 28.74
C LEU A 16 -31.24 22.16 27.67
N GLN A 17 -30.56 23.30 27.53
CA GLN A 17 -30.90 24.34 26.53
C GLN A 17 -30.09 24.26 25.22
N ASN A 18 -29.15 23.30 25.11
CA ASN A 18 -28.43 23.00 23.87
C ASN A 18 -28.62 21.52 23.51
N PRO A 19 -29.62 21.15 22.68
CA PRO A 19 -29.68 19.83 22.05
C PRO A 19 -28.76 19.77 20.81
N VAL A 20 -27.68 20.55 20.80
CA VAL A 20 -26.58 20.35 19.85
C VAL A 20 -25.67 19.37 20.55
N GLY A 21 -25.71 18.11 20.09
CA GLY A 21 -25.01 17.00 20.71
C GLY A 21 -23.58 17.38 21.10
N LEU A 22 -23.12 16.87 22.23
CA LEU A 22 -21.70 16.61 22.40
C LEU A 22 -21.28 15.79 21.18
N VAL A 23 -20.75 16.46 20.16
CA VAL A 23 -20.03 15.82 19.08
C VAL A 23 -18.75 15.34 19.74
N PHE A 24 -18.82 14.18 20.38
CA PHE A 24 -17.66 13.30 20.42
C PHE A 24 -17.15 13.28 18.99
N ALA A 25 -15.90 13.67 18.76
CA ALA A 25 -15.29 13.48 17.44
C ALA A 25 -15.66 12.06 17.00
N PRO A 26 -16.35 11.89 15.86
CA PRO A 26 -16.95 10.61 15.54
C PRO A 26 -15.83 9.58 15.46
N MET A 27 -15.86 8.61 16.37
CA MET A 27 -14.89 7.51 16.39
C MET A 27 -15.07 6.72 15.09
N PRO A 28 -13.97 6.35 14.40
CA PRO A 28 -14.04 5.47 13.24
C PRO A 28 -14.82 4.19 13.56
N LYS A 29 -15.58 3.71 12.59
CA LYS A 29 -16.21 2.39 12.66
C LYS A 29 -15.19 1.34 12.20
N PHE A 30 -15.29 0.11 12.69
CA PHE A 30 -14.29 -0.92 12.44
C PHE A 30 -14.86 -2.09 11.65
N VAL A 31 -14.19 -2.44 10.54
CA VAL A 31 -14.47 -3.68 9.79
C VAL A 31 -13.27 -4.60 9.94
N VAL A 32 -13.42 -5.66 10.71
CA VAL A 32 -12.37 -6.65 10.94
C VAL A 32 -12.53 -7.81 9.96
N VAL A 33 -11.44 -8.16 9.28
CA VAL A 33 -11.37 -9.29 8.35
C VAL A 33 -10.37 -10.31 8.89
N SER A 34 -10.82 -11.53 9.21
CA SER A 34 -9.95 -12.62 9.67
C SER A 34 -9.96 -13.83 8.74
N GLY A 35 -8.88 -14.61 8.75
CA GLY A 35 -8.70 -15.80 7.92
C GLY A 35 -8.98 -17.10 8.64
N GLY A 36 -9.47 -18.07 7.89
CA GLY A 36 -9.84 -19.38 8.40
C GLY A 36 -8.84 -20.48 8.10
N VAL A 37 -9.14 -21.29 7.08
CA VAL A 37 -8.58 -22.64 6.90
C VAL A 37 -7.14 -22.65 6.37
N VAL A 38 -6.75 -21.68 5.54
CA VAL A 38 -5.41 -21.61 4.92
C VAL A 38 -4.92 -20.17 4.84
N SER A 39 -3.60 -19.99 4.92
CA SER A 39 -2.94 -18.74 4.54
C SER A 39 -3.07 -18.52 3.02
N GLY A 40 -2.98 -17.27 2.56
CA GLY A 40 -3.10 -16.95 1.12
C GLY A 40 -4.50 -17.10 0.50
N ILE A 41 -5.56 -17.28 1.30
CA ILE A 41 -6.94 -17.45 0.79
C ILE A 41 -7.53 -16.23 0.05
N GLY A 42 -6.85 -15.08 0.06
CA GLY A 42 -7.35 -13.83 -0.49
C GLY A 42 -8.00 -12.89 0.54
N LYS A 43 -7.49 -12.88 1.79
CA LYS A 43 -7.91 -11.92 2.83
C LYS A 43 -7.69 -10.47 2.39
N GLY A 44 -6.45 -10.12 2.00
CA GLY A 44 -6.11 -8.77 1.52
C GLY A 44 -6.97 -8.32 0.34
N ILE A 45 -7.25 -9.20 -0.64
CA ILE A 45 -8.15 -8.89 -1.76
C ILE A 45 -9.59 -8.66 -1.29
N THR A 46 -10.10 -9.49 -0.38
CA THR A 46 -11.45 -9.34 0.17
C THR A 46 -11.57 -8.03 0.95
N ALA A 47 -10.62 -7.75 1.85
CA ALA A 47 -10.58 -6.54 2.67
C ALA A 47 -10.43 -5.28 1.81
N SER A 48 -9.52 -5.28 0.82
CA SER A 48 -9.35 -4.18 -0.13
C SER A 48 -10.60 -3.94 -0.97
N SER A 49 -11.28 -5.01 -1.40
CA SER A 49 -12.53 -4.92 -2.17
C SER A 49 -13.66 -4.32 -1.34
N ILE A 50 -13.77 -4.69 -0.06
CA ILE A 50 -14.74 -4.09 0.86
C ILE A 50 -14.45 -2.60 1.04
N GLY A 51 -13.17 -2.24 1.25
CA GLY A 51 -12.77 -0.84 1.37
C GLY A 51 -13.10 -0.02 0.14
N LEU A 52 -12.84 -0.57 -1.05
CA LEU A 52 -13.19 0.11 -2.29
C LEU A 52 -14.70 0.38 -2.34
N LEU A 53 -15.54 -0.63 -2.10
CA LEU A 53 -16.99 -0.46 -2.17
C LEU A 53 -17.53 0.54 -1.13
N LEU A 54 -16.96 0.56 0.07
CA LEU A 54 -17.34 1.53 1.11
C LEU A 54 -16.86 2.94 0.74
N ARG A 55 -15.68 3.08 0.14
CA ARG A 55 -15.19 4.37 -0.39
C ARG A 55 -16.09 4.91 -1.49
N GLU A 56 -16.49 4.04 -2.43
CA GLU A 56 -17.45 4.39 -3.50
C GLU A 56 -18.86 4.67 -2.97
N SER A 57 -19.13 4.36 -1.69
CA SER A 57 -20.33 4.79 -0.96
C SER A 57 -20.19 6.21 -0.37
N GLY A 58 -19.09 6.92 -0.64
CA GLY A 58 -18.81 8.27 -0.15
C GLY A 58 -18.17 8.35 1.24
N LEU A 59 -17.62 7.25 1.75
CA LEU A 59 -16.98 7.19 3.06
C LEU A 59 -15.45 7.30 2.95
N THR A 60 -14.83 7.93 3.93
CA THR A 60 -13.37 7.97 4.07
C THR A 60 -12.88 6.69 4.76
N ILE A 61 -11.84 6.05 4.21
CA ILE A 61 -11.37 4.72 4.65
C ILE A 61 -9.89 4.78 5.06
N THR A 62 -9.55 4.09 6.14
CA THR A 62 -8.17 3.72 6.46
C THR A 62 -8.04 2.20 6.66
N CYS A 63 -6.82 1.69 6.64
CA CYS A 63 -6.53 0.26 6.72
C CYS A 63 -5.41 -0.03 7.71
N ILE A 64 -5.61 -1.03 8.56
CA ILE A 64 -4.59 -1.59 9.45
C ILE A 64 -4.39 -3.06 9.11
N LYS A 65 -3.16 -3.43 8.79
CA LYS A 65 -2.76 -4.83 8.62
C LYS A 65 -2.09 -5.31 9.90
N ILE A 66 -2.59 -6.40 10.45
CA ILE A 66 -1.96 -7.13 11.55
C ILE A 66 -1.23 -8.33 10.97
N ASP A 67 0.05 -8.45 11.31
CA ASP A 67 0.95 -9.52 10.94
C ASP A 67 1.39 -10.27 12.19
N PRO A 68 1.03 -11.55 12.33
CA PRO A 68 1.33 -12.28 13.55
C PRO A 68 2.81 -12.73 13.65
N TYR A 69 3.65 -12.49 12.64
CA TYR A 69 5.08 -12.81 12.69
C TYR A 69 5.85 -11.95 13.70
N LEU A 70 7.02 -12.43 14.12
CA LEU A 70 7.84 -11.82 15.18
C LEU A 70 8.74 -10.68 14.71
N ASN A 71 9.08 -10.58 13.42
CA ASN A 71 9.88 -9.45 12.93
C ASN A 71 9.18 -8.11 13.23
N ILE A 72 9.97 -7.08 13.54
CA ILE A 72 9.44 -5.72 13.81
C ILE A 72 8.87 -5.09 12.53
N ASP A 73 9.48 -5.39 11.40
CA ASP A 73 9.14 -4.94 10.06
C ASP A 73 9.52 -6.03 9.03
N ALA A 74 9.20 -5.79 7.76
CA ALA A 74 9.52 -6.72 6.67
C ALA A 74 10.94 -6.52 6.10
N GLY A 75 11.67 -5.47 6.50
CA GLY A 75 12.89 -5.01 5.83
C GLY A 75 14.03 -6.03 5.83
N THR A 76 14.07 -6.88 6.86
CA THR A 76 15.09 -7.94 7.02
C THR A 76 14.69 -9.28 6.42
N MET A 77 13.47 -9.41 5.89
CA MET A 77 12.97 -10.66 5.33
C MET A 77 13.56 -10.94 3.96
N SER A 78 13.76 -12.23 3.67
CA SER A 78 14.14 -12.68 2.34
C SER A 78 12.91 -12.62 1.41
N PRO A 79 13.04 -12.07 0.18
CA PRO A 79 11.98 -12.12 -0.81
C PRO A 79 11.52 -13.53 -1.21
N TYR A 80 12.29 -14.57 -0.88
CA TYR A 80 11.92 -15.97 -1.08
C TYR A 80 10.88 -16.49 -0.08
N GLU A 81 10.81 -15.93 1.13
CA GLU A 81 10.00 -16.47 2.22
C GLU A 81 8.64 -15.78 2.31
N HIS A 82 8.64 -14.45 2.33
CA HIS A 82 7.45 -13.64 2.55
C HIS A 82 7.08 -12.73 1.37
N GLY A 83 7.73 -12.93 0.21
CA GLY A 83 7.54 -12.08 -0.96
C GLY A 83 8.29 -10.75 -0.87
N GLU A 84 8.00 -9.85 -1.80
CA GLU A 84 8.63 -8.54 -1.89
C GLU A 84 8.39 -7.66 -0.65
N VAL A 85 9.43 -6.92 -0.22
CA VAL A 85 9.29 -5.87 0.79
C VAL A 85 8.65 -4.65 0.14
N TYR A 86 7.51 -4.20 0.66
CA TYR A 86 6.84 -2.99 0.19
C TYR A 86 7.30 -1.79 1.01
N VAL A 87 7.57 -0.67 0.35
CA VAL A 87 8.06 0.56 1.00
C VAL A 87 6.96 1.60 1.00
N LEU A 88 6.79 2.30 2.13
CA LEU A 88 5.84 3.41 2.31
C LEU A 88 6.52 4.78 2.21
N ASP A 89 5.72 5.85 2.10
CA ASP A 89 6.25 7.21 1.93
C ASP A 89 7.08 7.67 3.14
N ASP A 90 6.71 7.26 4.35
CA ASP A 90 7.44 7.54 5.58
C ASP A 90 8.67 6.65 5.79
N GLY A 91 8.99 5.78 4.82
CA GLY A 91 10.10 4.83 4.90
C GLY A 91 9.78 3.58 5.71
N GLY A 92 8.52 3.28 6.02
CA GLY A 92 8.15 1.98 6.55
C GLY A 92 8.44 0.85 5.56
N GLU A 93 9.12 -0.21 6.03
CA GLU A 93 9.30 -1.46 5.30
C GLU A 93 8.24 -2.46 5.77
N VAL A 94 7.28 -2.78 4.92
CA VAL A 94 6.06 -3.50 5.31
C VAL A 94 5.81 -4.70 4.41
N ASP A 95 4.93 -5.58 4.88
CA ASP A 95 4.43 -6.70 4.08
C ASP A 95 3.75 -6.18 2.80
N LEU A 96 3.90 -6.95 1.73
CA LEU A 96 3.32 -6.71 0.42
C LEU A 96 1.81 -6.45 0.46
N ASP A 97 1.07 -7.05 1.39
CA ASP A 97 -0.37 -6.86 1.51
C ASP A 97 -0.77 -5.38 1.66
N LEU A 98 0.09 -4.54 2.27
CA LEU A 98 -0.15 -3.08 2.33
C LEU A 98 -0.19 -2.42 0.96
N GLY A 99 0.61 -2.93 0.01
CA GLY A 99 0.58 -2.46 -1.37
C GLY A 99 -0.72 -2.79 -2.09
N ASN A 100 -1.49 -3.79 -1.65
CA ASN A 100 -2.83 -4.03 -2.21
C ASN A 100 -3.82 -2.95 -1.77
N TYR A 101 -3.78 -2.56 -0.50
CA TYR A 101 -4.62 -1.47 0.02
C TYR A 101 -4.33 -0.15 -0.67
N GLU A 102 -3.06 0.24 -0.77
CA GLU A 102 -2.68 1.47 -1.47
C GLU A 102 -3.15 1.49 -2.94
N ARG A 103 -3.09 0.34 -3.63
CA ARG A 103 -3.51 0.22 -5.05
C ARG A 103 -5.02 0.23 -5.26
N PHE A 104 -5.77 -0.45 -4.39
CA PHE A 104 -7.23 -0.55 -4.52
C PHE A 104 -7.93 0.70 -3.99
N LEU A 105 -7.42 1.28 -2.91
CA LEU A 105 -8.09 2.37 -2.20
C LEU A 105 -7.52 3.75 -2.53
N ASP A 106 -6.41 3.82 -3.27
CA ASP A 106 -5.69 5.06 -3.59
C ASP A 106 -5.42 5.92 -2.36
N VAL A 107 -4.91 5.26 -1.33
CA VAL A 107 -4.47 5.88 -0.09
C VAL A 107 -2.96 5.80 0.02
N THR A 108 -2.40 6.61 0.92
CA THR A 108 -1.00 6.57 1.33
C THR A 108 -0.92 6.15 2.78
N LEU A 109 -0.42 4.93 3.01
CA LEU A 109 -0.29 4.39 4.36
C LEU A 109 1.06 4.76 4.97
N THR A 110 1.15 4.64 6.29
CA THR A 110 2.37 4.85 7.09
C THR A 110 2.80 3.57 7.78
N ARG A 111 4.04 3.51 8.29
CA ARG A 111 4.60 2.35 9.00
C ARG A 111 3.76 1.87 10.20
N ASP A 112 2.93 2.76 10.74
CA ASP A 112 2.06 2.48 11.89
C ASP A 112 0.79 1.72 11.49
N HIS A 113 0.41 1.73 10.21
CA HIS A 113 -0.71 0.95 9.66
C HIS A 113 -0.36 -0.55 9.54
N ASN A 114 0.91 -0.91 9.74
CA ASN A 114 1.35 -2.29 9.87
C ASN A 114 1.65 -2.60 11.34
N ILE A 115 0.91 -3.54 11.94
CA ILE A 115 1.13 -4.03 13.30
C ILE A 115 1.77 -5.40 13.20
N THR A 116 2.93 -5.60 13.83
CA THR A 116 3.55 -6.93 13.95
C THR A 116 3.64 -7.34 15.40
N THR A 117 3.79 -8.65 15.67
CA THR A 117 4.04 -9.13 17.03
C THR A 117 5.31 -8.51 17.61
N GLY A 118 6.39 -8.46 16.82
CA GLY A 118 7.66 -7.84 17.23
C GLY A 118 7.52 -6.38 17.63
N LYS A 119 6.77 -5.59 16.84
CA LYS A 119 6.55 -4.16 17.07
C LYS A 119 5.80 -3.90 18.38
N ILE A 120 4.78 -4.69 18.68
CA ILE A 120 4.01 -4.55 19.94
C ILE A 120 4.86 -4.99 21.15
N TYR A 121 5.59 -6.09 21.03
CA TYR A 121 6.43 -6.59 22.11
C TYR A 121 7.56 -5.60 22.42
N ASP A 122 8.24 -5.07 21.41
CA ASP A 122 9.27 -4.04 21.57
C ASP A 122 8.72 -2.79 22.28
N LEU A 123 7.52 -2.31 21.88
CA LEU A 123 6.85 -1.19 22.54
C LEU A 123 6.62 -1.45 24.03
N VAL A 124 6.01 -2.57 24.38
CA VAL A 124 5.62 -2.89 25.76
C VAL A 124 6.86 -3.15 26.63
N LEU A 125 7.88 -3.83 26.10
CA LEU A 125 9.13 -4.06 26.81
C LEU A 125 9.88 -2.75 27.06
N LYS A 126 9.91 -1.82 26.10
CA LYS A 126 10.50 -0.48 26.32
C LYS A 126 9.74 0.32 27.36
N GLN A 127 8.41 0.23 27.40
CA GLN A 127 7.59 0.87 28.45
C GLN A 127 7.85 0.27 29.83
N GLU A 128 8.05 -1.04 29.92
CA GLU A 128 8.41 -1.72 31.16
C GLU A 128 9.74 -1.20 31.71
N ARG A 129 10.79 -1.13 30.89
CA ARG A 129 12.10 -0.60 31.31
C ARG A 129 12.07 0.88 31.69
N LYS A 130 11.14 1.66 31.14
CA LYS A 130 10.90 3.06 31.51
C LYS A 130 10.11 3.23 32.81
N GLY A 131 9.56 2.15 33.37
CA GLY A 131 8.77 2.19 34.60
C GLY A 131 7.30 2.59 34.39
N SER A 132 6.77 2.54 33.16
CA SER A 132 5.40 2.97 32.84
C SER A 132 4.31 2.17 33.56
N PHE A 133 4.63 0.96 34.03
CA PHE A 133 3.69 0.08 34.73
C PHE A 133 3.79 0.15 36.26
N LEU A 134 4.48 1.17 36.82
CA LEU A 134 4.61 1.41 38.27
C LEU A 134 5.14 0.19 39.06
N GLY A 135 6.05 -0.56 38.44
CA GLY A 135 6.66 -1.77 39.05
C GLY A 135 5.74 -2.99 39.11
N LYS A 136 4.53 -2.94 38.53
CA LYS A 136 3.65 -4.11 38.42
C LYS A 136 4.15 -5.10 37.36
N THR A 137 3.84 -6.37 37.56
CA THR A 137 4.16 -7.43 36.58
C THR A 137 3.41 -7.22 35.27
N VAL A 138 4.15 -7.15 34.17
CA VAL A 138 3.62 -7.09 32.81
C VAL A 138 3.28 -8.50 32.32
N GLN A 139 2.13 -8.64 31.65
CA GLN A 139 1.57 -9.90 31.15
C GLN A 139 0.94 -9.69 29.77
N VAL A 140 0.73 -10.78 29.01
CA VAL A 140 0.06 -10.72 27.70
C VAL A 140 -1.32 -10.07 27.82
N VAL A 141 -2.13 -10.52 28.77
CA VAL A 141 -3.40 -9.87 29.11
C VAL A 141 -3.24 -9.18 30.47
N PRO A 142 -3.57 -7.89 30.63
CA PRO A 142 -4.13 -6.97 29.62
C PRO A 142 -3.07 -6.13 28.89
N HIS A 143 -1.77 -6.28 29.14
CA HIS A 143 -0.79 -5.26 28.71
C HIS A 143 -0.48 -5.32 27.22
N ILE A 144 -0.26 -6.51 26.65
CA ILE A 144 -0.06 -6.68 25.20
C ILE A 144 -1.38 -6.44 24.46
N THR A 145 -2.48 -7.02 24.93
CA THR A 145 -3.80 -6.82 24.29
C THR A 145 -4.29 -5.38 24.38
N GLY A 146 -3.98 -4.67 25.46
CA GLY A 146 -4.24 -3.24 25.64
C GLY A 146 -3.40 -2.39 24.68
N ALA A 147 -2.11 -2.68 24.56
CA ALA A 147 -1.23 -1.98 23.62
C ALA A 147 -1.70 -2.13 22.16
N ILE A 148 -2.19 -3.31 21.77
CA ILE A 148 -2.79 -3.53 20.44
C ILE A 148 -4.04 -2.66 20.25
N GLN A 149 -4.95 -2.64 21.23
CA GLN A 149 -6.18 -1.83 21.16
C GLN A 149 -5.89 -0.33 21.09
N ASP A 150 -4.92 0.15 21.88
CA ASP A 150 -4.51 1.55 21.87
C ASP A 150 -3.82 1.93 20.55
N TRP A 151 -3.05 1.00 19.97
CA TRP A 151 -2.47 1.18 18.64
C TRP A 151 -3.55 1.31 17.55
N ILE A 152 -4.51 0.38 17.52
CA ILE A 152 -5.64 0.43 16.57
C ILE A 152 -6.42 1.74 16.73
N SER A 153 -6.72 2.12 17.98
CA SER A 153 -7.45 3.35 18.27
C SER A 153 -6.71 4.59 17.77
N ARG A 154 -5.40 4.68 18.01
CA ARG A 154 -4.58 5.81 17.56
C ARG A 154 -4.47 5.88 16.04
N VAL A 155 -4.14 4.76 15.39
CA VAL A 155 -3.85 4.73 13.95
C VAL A 155 -5.11 4.90 13.11
N SER A 156 -6.27 4.40 13.58
CA SER A 156 -7.54 4.59 12.89
C SER A 156 -7.98 6.06 12.72
N HIS A 157 -7.39 6.99 13.49
CA HIS A 157 -7.66 8.43 13.37
C HIS A 157 -6.74 9.15 12.37
N ILE A 158 -5.70 8.47 11.85
CA ILE A 158 -4.73 9.07 10.94
C ILE A 158 -5.36 9.18 9.54
N PRO A 159 -5.46 10.40 8.95
CA PRO A 159 -5.91 10.56 7.57
C PRO A 159 -4.89 9.96 6.58
N VAL A 160 -5.37 9.23 5.59
CA VAL A 160 -4.53 8.53 4.58
C VAL A 160 -4.91 8.85 3.14
N ASP A 161 -5.98 9.60 2.92
CA ASP A 161 -6.50 10.01 1.60
C ASP A 161 -6.13 11.47 1.24
N GLY A 162 -5.35 12.13 2.10
CA GLY A 162 -4.95 13.54 1.95
C GLY A 162 -6.05 14.56 2.28
N SER A 163 -7.24 14.14 2.68
CA SER A 163 -8.33 15.05 3.08
C SER A 163 -8.10 15.77 4.40
N GLY A 164 -7.16 15.28 5.21
CA GLY A 164 -6.91 15.74 6.59
C GLY A 164 -8.02 15.38 7.58
N LYS A 165 -9.04 14.63 7.15
CA LYS A 165 -10.19 14.23 7.99
C LYS A 165 -9.96 12.89 8.65
N ILE A 166 -10.49 12.73 9.86
CA ILE A 166 -10.54 11.43 10.54
C ILE A 166 -11.36 10.46 9.66
N PRO A 167 -10.84 9.26 9.36
CA PRO A 167 -11.55 8.26 8.58
C PRO A 167 -12.88 7.83 9.21
N ASP A 168 -13.91 7.65 8.38
CA ASP A 168 -15.22 7.13 8.82
C ASP A 168 -15.13 5.63 9.18
N ILE A 169 -14.35 4.86 8.41
CA ILE A 169 -14.18 3.42 8.60
C ILE A 169 -12.69 3.04 8.60
N CYS A 170 -12.29 2.23 9.57
CA CYS A 170 -11.01 1.55 9.61
C CYS A 170 -11.21 0.06 9.31
N ILE A 171 -10.60 -0.41 8.22
CA ILE A 171 -10.56 -1.84 7.88
C ILE A 171 -9.35 -2.46 8.56
N ILE A 172 -9.56 -3.51 9.34
CA ILE A 172 -8.49 -4.23 10.03
C ILE A 172 -8.39 -5.62 9.43
N GLU A 173 -7.28 -5.93 8.78
CA GLU A 173 -7.00 -7.29 8.35
C GLU A 173 -6.13 -8.00 9.38
N LEU A 174 -6.66 -9.10 9.94
CA LEU A 174 -5.87 -10.04 10.73
C LEU A 174 -5.20 -11.07 9.81
N GLY A 175 -3.88 -10.94 9.68
CA GLY A 175 -2.99 -11.90 9.03
C GLY A 175 -3.00 -13.28 9.70
N GLY A 176 -2.35 -14.25 9.06
CA GLY A 176 -2.34 -15.64 9.54
C GLY A 176 -3.70 -16.33 9.43
N THR A 177 -3.89 -17.38 10.22
CA THR A 177 -5.16 -18.11 10.34
C THR A 177 -5.66 -18.14 11.78
N VAL A 178 -6.97 -18.30 11.94
CA VAL A 178 -7.59 -18.52 13.25
C VAL A 178 -7.25 -19.93 13.73
N GLY A 179 -6.81 -20.03 14.99
CA GLY A 179 -6.38 -21.30 15.61
C GLY A 179 -4.87 -21.41 15.77
N ASP A 180 -4.09 -20.55 15.09
CA ASP A 180 -2.64 -20.50 15.25
C ASP A 180 -2.24 -19.83 16.56
N ILE A 181 -1.10 -20.26 17.12
CA ILE A 181 -0.55 -19.69 18.36
C ILE A 181 -0.21 -18.22 18.17
N GLU A 182 0.35 -17.83 17.01
CA GLU A 182 0.74 -16.45 16.78
C GLU A 182 -0.48 -15.49 16.71
N SER A 183 -1.63 -15.98 16.22
CA SER A 183 -2.86 -15.18 16.09
C SER A 183 -3.64 -15.02 17.40
N MET A 184 -3.39 -15.85 18.42
CA MET A 184 -4.20 -15.89 19.66
C MET A 184 -4.23 -14.54 20.38
N ILE A 185 -3.10 -13.84 20.45
CA ILE A 185 -3.00 -12.55 21.15
C ILE A 185 -3.84 -11.47 20.46
N PHE A 186 -3.91 -11.48 19.13
CA PHE A 186 -4.65 -10.51 18.35
C PHE A 186 -6.15 -10.80 18.36
N LEU A 187 -6.55 -12.07 18.33
CA LEU A 187 -7.95 -12.46 18.51
C LEU A 187 -8.49 -12.02 19.88
N GLU A 188 -7.72 -12.23 20.95
CA GLU A 188 -8.12 -11.77 22.28
C GLU A 188 -8.15 -10.23 22.37
N ALA A 189 -7.20 -9.54 21.74
CA ALA A 189 -7.21 -8.09 21.67
C ALA A 189 -8.44 -7.55 20.93
N LEU A 190 -8.79 -8.12 19.78
CA LEU A 190 -9.96 -7.74 18.98
C LEU A 190 -11.28 -8.07 19.70
N ARG A 191 -11.33 -9.20 20.42
CA ARG A 191 -12.47 -9.56 21.27
C ARG A 191 -12.71 -8.51 22.36
N GLN A 192 -11.67 -8.08 23.06
CA GLN A 192 -11.76 -6.99 24.05
C GLN A 192 -12.12 -5.65 23.38
N PHE A 193 -11.57 -5.41 22.19
CA PHE A 193 -11.80 -4.18 21.42
C PHE A 193 -13.27 -4.01 21.02
N GLU A 194 -13.95 -5.08 20.59
CA GLU A 194 -15.39 -5.05 20.26
C GLU A 194 -16.22 -4.49 21.43
N PHE A 195 -15.94 -4.90 22.67
CA PHE A 195 -16.61 -4.37 23.85
C PHE A 195 -16.24 -2.91 24.14
N ARG A 196 -14.99 -2.53 23.88
CA ARG A 196 -14.48 -1.17 24.11
C ARG A 196 -15.14 -0.15 23.16
N VAL A 197 -15.26 -0.47 21.87
CA VAL A 197 -15.85 0.44 20.87
C VAL A 197 -17.37 0.32 20.79
N GLY A 198 -17.92 -0.80 21.24
CA GLY A 198 -19.35 -1.08 21.20
C GLY A 198 -19.78 -1.76 19.91
N ARG A 199 -20.82 -2.59 20.03
CA ARG A 199 -21.28 -3.51 18.97
C ARG A 199 -21.67 -2.81 17.66
N ASP A 200 -22.24 -1.61 17.74
CA ASP A 200 -22.67 -0.85 16.56
C ASP A 200 -21.50 -0.15 15.84
N ASN A 201 -20.28 -0.29 16.35
CA ASN A 201 -19.05 0.26 15.79
C ASN A 201 -18.10 -0.82 15.28
N PHE A 202 -18.50 -2.10 15.31
CA PHE A 202 -17.65 -3.24 15.00
C PHE A 202 -18.38 -4.25 14.09
N CYS A 203 -17.78 -4.55 12.94
CA CYS A 203 -18.27 -5.53 11.98
C CYS A 203 -17.17 -6.56 11.70
N HIS A 204 -17.42 -7.83 12.01
CA HIS A 204 -16.48 -8.92 11.80
C HIS A 204 -16.86 -9.76 10.58
N ILE A 205 -15.95 -9.84 9.62
CA ILE A 205 -16.06 -10.65 8.41
C ILE A 205 -15.02 -11.76 8.47
N HIS A 206 -15.45 -13.01 8.34
CA HIS A 206 -14.55 -14.16 8.39
C HIS A 206 -14.41 -14.80 7.00
N VAL A 207 -13.18 -14.88 6.49
CA VAL A 207 -12.84 -15.45 5.19
C VAL A 207 -12.41 -16.91 5.36
N THR A 208 -13.09 -17.83 4.69
CA THR A 208 -12.85 -19.27 4.84
C THR A 208 -12.89 -20.03 3.52
N LEU A 209 -12.24 -21.20 3.46
CA LEU A 209 -12.16 -22.04 2.26
C LEU A 209 -13.31 -23.04 2.24
N VAL A 210 -13.94 -23.20 1.08
CA VAL A 210 -14.88 -24.27 0.76
C VAL A 210 -14.29 -25.05 -0.42
N PRO A 211 -13.53 -26.13 -0.16
CA PRO A 211 -12.93 -26.91 -1.23
C PRO A 211 -13.99 -27.69 -2.00
N VAL A 212 -13.78 -27.80 -3.31
CA VAL A 212 -14.52 -28.71 -4.20
C VAL A 212 -13.72 -29.99 -4.32
N VAL A 213 -14.30 -31.13 -3.92
CA VAL A 213 -13.56 -32.41 -3.82
C VAL A 213 -14.20 -33.47 -4.71
N GLY A 214 -13.34 -34.20 -5.44
CA GLY A 214 -13.69 -35.38 -6.22
C GLY A 214 -14.19 -35.07 -7.63
N ALA A 215 -14.28 -36.11 -8.47
CA ALA A 215 -14.74 -36.00 -9.86
C ALA A 215 -16.21 -35.54 -10.01
N VAL A 216 -16.98 -35.53 -8.91
CA VAL A 216 -18.40 -35.19 -8.87
C VAL A 216 -18.64 -33.71 -8.52
N GLY A 217 -17.59 -32.93 -8.21
CA GLY A 217 -17.70 -31.49 -7.95
C GLY A 217 -18.39 -31.13 -6.63
N GLU A 218 -18.27 -31.96 -5.59
CA GLU A 218 -18.98 -31.72 -4.33
C GLU A 218 -18.29 -30.63 -3.48
N GLN A 219 -19.03 -29.56 -3.17
CA GLN A 219 -18.59 -28.49 -2.27
C GLN A 219 -18.61 -28.94 -0.80
N LYS A 220 -17.42 -29.04 -0.18
CA LYS A 220 -17.28 -29.49 1.20
C LYS A 220 -17.23 -28.30 2.16
N SER A 221 -18.32 -28.07 2.89
CA SER A 221 -18.44 -26.99 3.88
C SER A 221 -17.74 -27.26 5.22
N LYS A 222 -17.21 -28.47 5.46
CA LYS A 222 -16.69 -28.88 6.77
C LYS A 222 -15.49 -28.04 7.26
N PRO A 223 -14.51 -27.68 6.41
CA PRO A 223 -13.43 -26.78 6.82
C PRO A 223 -13.95 -25.42 7.30
N ALA A 224 -14.92 -24.83 6.57
CA ALA A 224 -15.57 -23.59 6.99
C ALA A 224 -16.27 -23.69 8.35
N GLN A 225 -16.96 -24.81 8.61
CA GLN A 225 -17.61 -25.04 9.91
C GLN A 225 -16.60 -25.10 11.07
N HIS A 226 -15.46 -25.75 10.86
CA HIS A 226 -14.41 -25.84 11.89
C HIS A 226 -13.75 -24.48 12.11
N SER A 227 -13.47 -23.74 11.03
CA SER A 227 -12.90 -22.40 11.10
C SER A 227 -13.75 -21.45 11.94
N VAL A 228 -15.08 -21.41 11.69
CA VAL A 228 -16.01 -20.62 12.50
C VAL A 228 -16.04 -21.13 13.95
N LYS A 229 -15.98 -22.44 14.19
CA LYS A 229 -15.96 -22.98 15.55
C LYS A 229 -14.75 -22.46 16.34
N GLU A 230 -13.56 -22.45 15.74
CA GLU A 230 -12.34 -21.93 16.37
C GLU A 230 -12.44 -20.42 16.63
N LEU A 231 -13.00 -19.65 15.68
CA LEU A 231 -13.24 -18.23 15.86
C LEU A 231 -14.17 -17.94 17.05
N ARG A 232 -15.24 -18.74 17.19
CA ARG A 232 -16.17 -18.64 18.31
C ARG A 232 -15.55 -19.09 19.63
N ALA A 233 -14.67 -20.08 19.60
CA ALA A 233 -13.92 -20.51 20.77
C ALA A 233 -12.98 -19.40 21.28
N ALA A 234 -12.46 -18.57 20.37
CA ALA A 234 -11.73 -17.34 20.69
C ALA A 234 -12.65 -16.17 21.14
N GLY A 235 -13.96 -16.38 21.20
CA GLY A 235 -14.94 -15.41 21.71
C GLY A 235 -15.42 -14.37 20.70
N LEU A 236 -15.12 -14.54 19.40
CA LEU A 236 -15.56 -13.66 18.32
C LEU A 236 -16.68 -14.32 17.51
N LEU A 237 -17.72 -13.55 17.17
CA LEU A 237 -18.82 -13.99 16.32
C LEU A 237 -18.75 -13.25 14.98
N PRO A 238 -18.67 -13.94 13.83
CA PRO A 238 -18.69 -13.26 12.56
C PRO A 238 -20.08 -12.67 12.28
N ASN A 239 -20.14 -11.42 11.83
CA ASN A 239 -21.34 -10.84 11.24
C ASN A 239 -21.59 -11.41 9.84
N MET A 240 -20.52 -11.74 9.12
CA MET A 240 -20.54 -12.23 7.74
C MET A 240 -19.46 -13.27 7.50
N ILE A 241 -19.71 -14.18 6.57
CA ILE A 241 -18.76 -15.21 6.17
C ILE A 241 -18.53 -15.10 4.67
N VAL A 242 -17.29 -14.89 4.27
CA VAL A 242 -16.87 -14.90 2.86
C VAL A 242 -16.22 -16.25 2.58
N CYS A 243 -16.82 -17.01 1.67
CA CYS A 243 -16.35 -18.34 1.31
C CYS A 243 -15.59 -18.29 -0.01
N ARG A 244 -14.28 -18.57 0.04
CA ARG A 244 -13.46 -18.81 -1.14
C ARG A 244 -13.69 -20.23 -1.65
N SER A 245 -13.92 -20.38 -2.94
CA SER A 245 -14.15 -21.65 -3.62
C SER A 245 -13.64 -21.57 -5.06
N THR A 246 -13.45 -22.70 -5.74
CA THR A 246 -13.17 -22.70 -7.19
C THR A 246 -14.42 -22.35 -7.99
N GLU A 247 -15.57 -22.84 -7.56
CA GLU A 247 -16.88 -22.64 -8.21
C GLU A 247 -17.86 -21.85 -7.32
N PRO A 248 -18.87 -21.18 -7.90
CA PRO A 248 -19.93 -20.51 -7.14
C PRO A 248 -20.61 -21.46 -6.15
N LEU A 249 -20.80 -20.99 -4.91
CA LEU A 249 -21.42 -21.82 -3.88
C LEU A 249 -22.88 -22.16 -4.21
N ASN A 250 -23.21 -23.44 -4.09
CA ASN A 250 -24.58 -23.89 -4.18
C ASN A 250 -25.38 -23.49 -2.93
N ARG A 251 -26.70 -23.41 -3.09
CA ARG A 251 -27.62 -23.00 -2.01
C ARG A 251 -27.49 -23.89 -0.77
N ALA A 252 -27.35 -25.20 -0.94
CA ALA A 252 -27.23 -26.14 0.18
C ALA A 252 -25.94 -25.93 1.00
N ALA A 253 -24.83 -25.60 0.35
CA ALA A 253 -23.57 -25.26 1.02
C ALA A 253 -23.71 -23.95 1.79
N LYS A 254 -24.31 -22.91 1.18
CA LYS A 254 -24.59 -21.64 1.87
C LYS A 254 -25.48 -21.83 3.10
N GLU A 255 -26.58 -22.59 2.99
CA GLU A 255 -27.49 -22.87 4.10
C GLU A 255 -26.80 -23.65 5.23
N LYS A 256 -25.97 -24.66 4.90
CA LYS A 256 -25.17 -25.38 5.91
C LYS A 256 -24.21 -24.42 6.61
N ILE A 257 -23.45 -23.62 5.87
CA ILE A 257 -22.48 -22.68 6.44
C ILE A 257 -23.18 -21.63 7.31
N SER A 258 -24.33 -21.12 6.88
CA SER A 258 -25.18 -20.20 7.65
C SER A 258 -25.61 -20.80 8.99
N MET A 259 -26.13 -22.03 8.98
CA MET A 259 -26.60 -22.71 10.20
C MET A 259 -25.47 -22.94 11.22
N PHE A 260 -24.29 -23.41 10.77
CA PHE A 260 -23.14 -23.62 11.66
C PHE A 260 -22.43 -22.30 12.02
N GLY A 261 -22.48 -21.33 11.11
CA GLY A 261 -22.01 -19.96 11.21
C GLY A 261 -22.76 -19.12 12.23
N MET A 262 -24.01 -19.50 12.53
CA MET A 262 -24.97 -18.68 13.28
C MET A 262 -25.20 -17.31 12.65
N VAL A 263 -25.14 -17.25 11.31
CA VAL A 263 -25.40 -16.03 10.52
C VAL A 263 -26.54 -16.29 9.53
N PRO A 264 -27.34 -15.28 9.16
CA PRO A 264 -28.34 -15.42 8.10
C PRO A 264 -27.73 -15.91 6.78
N SER A 265 -28.51 -16.63 5.96
CA SER A 265 -28.01 -17.19 4.68
C SER A 265 -27.53 -16.11 3.70
N ASN A 266 -28.15 -14.94 3.71
CA ASN A 266 -27.73 -13.77 2.92
C ASN A 266 -26.46 -13.08 3.47
N HIS A 267 -25.90 -13.53 4.60
CA HIS A 267 -24.60 -13.09 5.13
C HIS A 267 -23.47 -14.07 4.76
N VAL A 268 -23.77 -15.11 3.97
CA VAL A 268 -22.79 -16.07 3.43
C VAL A 268 -22.51 -15.75 1.97
N PHE A 269 -21.34 -15.15 1.74
CA PHE A 269 -20.90 -14.66 0.43
C PHE A 269 -20.09 -15.73 -0.29
N SER A 270 -20.36 -15.90 -1.58
CA SER A 270 -19.58 -16.77 -2.46
C SER A 270 -18.57 -15.94 -3.22
N VAL A 271 -17.28 -16.18 -2.99
CA VAL A 271 -16.20 -15.59 -3.80
C VAL A 271 -15.50 -16.75 -4.48
N HIS A 272 -15.77 -16.94 -5.77
CA HIS A 272 -15.18 -18.04 -6.54
C HIS A 272 -13.91 -17.58 -7.27
N ASP A 273 -13.21 -18.51 -7.91
CA ASP A 273 -12.08 -18.17 -8.76
C ASP A 273 -12.57 -17.33 -9.95
N VAL A 274 -11.83 -16.24 -10.20
CA VAL A 274 -12.10 -15.27 -11.26
C VAL A 274 -10.85 -15.13 -12.12
N GLU A 275 -11.03 -14.73 -13.37
CA GLU A 275 -9.92 -14.53 -14.31
C GLU A 275 -8.94 -13.46 -13.83
N ASN A 276 -9.47 -12.39 -13.23
CA ASN A 276 -8.67 -11.31 -12.67
C ASN A 276 -9.25 -10.78 -11.36
N ILE A 277 -8.37 -10.30 -10.48
CA ILE A 277 -8.72 -9.85 -9.13
C ILE A 277 -9.66 -8.63 -9.10
N TYR A 278 -9.74 -7.85 -10.18
CA TYR A 278 -10.56 -6.65 -10.24
C TYR A 278 -12.05 -6.96 -10.39
N GLN A 279 -12.41 -8.22 -10.67
CA GLN A 279 -13.80 -8.70 -10.66
C GLN A 279 -14.36 -8.92 -9.24
N VAL A 280 -13.50 -9.02 -8.22
CA VAL A 280 -13.92 -9.35 -6.84
C VAL A 280 -14.82 -8.28 -6.23
N PRO A 281 -14.52 -6.96 -6.32
CA PRO A 281 -15.43 -5.92 -5.83
C PRO A 281 -16.82 -6.01 -6.43
N ARG A 282 -16.92 -6.26 -7.75
CA ARG A 282 -18.22 -6.40 -8.42
C ARG A 282 -18.99 -7.62 -7.89
N MET A 283 -18.32 -8.75 -7.69
CA MET A 283 -18.93 -9.97 -7.14
C MET A 283 -19.47 -9.78 -5.71
N LEU A 284 -18.81 -8.95 -4.91
CA LEU A 284 -19.28 -8.61 -3.56
C LEU A 284 -20.44 -7.60 -3.59
N LEU A 285 -20.39 -6.65 -4.54
CA LEU A 285 -21.47 -5.68 -4.78
C LEU A 285 -22.76 -6.37 -5.23
N ASP A 286 -22.68 -7.30 -6.18
CA ASP A 286 -23.84 -8.04 -6.69
C ASP A 286 -24.50 -8.92 -5.61
N GLN A 287 -23.75 -9.28 -4.55
CA GLN A 287 -24.26 -9.98 -3.37
C GLN A 287 -24.71 -9.03 -2.24
N ASN A 288 -24.73 -7.72 -2.48
CA ASN A 288 -25.18 -6.68 -1.56
C ASN A 288 -24.36 -6.59 -0.25
N LEU A 289 -23.06 -6.94 -0.30
CA LEU A 289 -22.18 -6.88 0.87
C LEU A 289 -22.09 -5.47 1.50
N PRO A 290 -21.88 -4.39 0.72
CA PRO A 290 -21.68 -3.05 1.30
C PRO A 290 -22.88 -2.60 2.14
N ALA A 291 -24.10 -2.80 1.64
CA ALA A 291 -25.31 -2.45 2.37
C ALA A 291 -25.43 -3.22 3.70
N LEU A 292 -25.05 -4.50 3.72
CA LEU A 292 -25.03 -5.30 4.95
C LEU A 292 -23.99 -4.76 5.94
N VAL A 293 -22.83 -4.30 5.47
CA VAL A 293 -21.79 -3.72 6.34
C VAL A 293 -22.27 -2.42 6.95
N LEU A 294 -22.82 -1.52 6.14
CA LEU A 294 -23.37 -0.24 6.59
C LEU A 294 -24.52 -0.44 7.58
N SER A 295 -25.41 -1.41 7.34
CA SER A 295 -26.50 -1.75 8.27
C SER A 295 -25.98 -2.30 9.60
N THR A 296 -24.93 -3.12 9.58
CA THR A 296 -24.29 -3.67 10.79
C THR A 296 -23.67 -2.55 11.63
N LEU A 297 -23.05 -1.56 10.98
CA LEU A 297 -22.40 -0.41 11.62
C LEU A 297 -23.35 0.75 11.94
N ARG A 298 -24.66 0.59 11.66
CA ARG A 298 -25.71 1.60 11.78
C ARG A 298 -25.36 2.93 11.08
N ILE A 299 -24.79 2.83 9.88
CA ILE A 299 -24.51 3.97 9.02
C ILE A 299 -25.72 4.20 8.12
N ASN A 300 -26.37 5.35 8.27
CA ASN A 300 -27.63 5.69 7.58
C ASN A 300 -27.42 6.15 6.12
N ILE A 301 -26.17 6.37 5.70
CA ILE A 301 -25.82 6.82 4.35
C ILE A 301 -25.88 5.62 3.41
N MET A 302 -26.84 5.62 2.48
CA MET A 302 -26.99 4.59 1.44
C MET A 302 -27.08 5.19 0.03
N PRO A 303 -26.08 5.93 -0.47
CA PRO A 303 -26.02 6.22 -1.89
C PRO A 303 -25.89 4.87 -2.63
N PRO A 304 -26.50 4.74 -3.82
CA PRO A 304 -26.27 3.59 -4.67
C PRO A 304 -24.78 3.44 -4.94
N VAL A 305 -24.19 2.32 -4.53
CA VAL A 305 -22.78 2.03 -4.78
C VAL A 305 -22.63 1.60 -6.22
N SER A 306 -21.77 2.29 -6.96
CA SER A 306 -21.45 1.96 -8.35
C SER A 306 -19.94 1.99 -8.54
N VAL A 307 -19.41 1.08 -9.36
CA VAL A 307 -17.96 0.93 -9.58
C VAL A 307 -17.59 0.92 -11.07
N PRO A 308 -18.09 1.87 -11.89
CA PRO A 308 -17.94 1.81 -13.35
C PRO A 308 -16.46 1.85 -13.79
N ILE A 309 -15.62 2.60 -13.09
CA ILE A 309 -14.17 2.65 -13.34
C ILE A 309 -13.54 1.27 -13.09
N TRP A 310 -13.95 0.59 -12.03
CA TRP A 310 -13.43 -0.73 -11.68
C TRP A 310 -13.93 -1.82 -12.62
N ASP A 311 -15.19 -1.74 -13.03
CA ASP A 311 -15.76 -2.62 -14.06
C ASP A 311 -14.99 -2.46 -15.39
N SER A 312 -14.59 -1.24 -15.75
CA SER A 312 -13.73 -1.00 -16.93
C SER A 312 -12.34 -1.62 -16.78
N ILE A 313 -11.71 -1.50 -15.61
CA ILE A 313 -10.40 -2.12 -15.33
C ILE A 313 -10.49 -3.65 -15.40
N ALA A 314 -11.53 -4.23 -14.80
CA ALA A 314 -11.77 -5.66 -14.82
C ALA A 314 -11.99 -6.18 -16.25
N ALA A 315 -12.74 -5.44 -17.08
CA ALA A 315 -12.93 -5.76 -18.49
C ALA A 315 -11.61 -5.71 -19.28
N LYS A 316 -10.85 -4.61 -19.15
CA LYS A 316 -9.56 -4.44 -19.83
C LYS A 316 -8.53 -5.49 -19.42
N ALA A 317 -8.55 -5.91 -18.16
CA ALA A 317 -7.63 -6.94 -17.66
C ALA A 317 -7.89 -8.33 -18.26
N SER A 318 -9.11 -8.58 -18.75
CA SER A 318 -9.49 -9.83 -19.42
C SER A 318 -9.55 -9.70 -20.95
N GLU A 319 -9.35 -8.49 -21.51
CA GLU A 319 -9.43 -8.26 -22.94
C GLU A 319 -8.19 -8.79 -23.68
N GLU A 320 -8.40 -9.52 -24.78
CA GLU A 320 -7.32 -9.92 -25.67
C GLU A 320 -6.90 -8.75 -26.55
N MET A 321 -5.67 -8.27 -26.35
CA MET A 321 -5.08 -7.14 -27.05
C MET A 321 -3.75 -7.57 -27.70
N PRO A 322 -3.17 -6.76 -28.62
CA PRO A 322 -1.87 -7.05 -29.18
C PRO A 322 -0.83 -7.31 -28.08
N GLU A 323 -0.06 -8.39 -28.22
CA GLU A 323 0.93 -8.82 -27.23
C GLU A 323 2.12 -7.85 -27.19
N VAL A 324 2.66 -7.61 -26.00
CA VAL A 324 3.98 -6.99 -25.79
C VAL A 324 4.77 -7.86 -24.82
N SER A 325 5.97 -8.27 -25.23
CA SER A 325 6.80 -9.18 -24.45
C SER A 325 7.90 -8.43 -23.70
N ILE A 326 7.96 -8.59 -22.39
CA ILE A 326 8.96 -7.94 -21.53
C ILE A 326 9.78 -9.00 -20.79
N GLY A 327 11.09 -8.95 -20.95
CA GLY A 327 12.05 -9.80 -20.26
C GLY A 327 12.40 -9.23 -18.89
N ILE A 328 12.01 -9.90 -17.82
CA ILE A 328 12.43 -9.52 -16.46
C ILE A 328 13.70 -10.30 -16.10
N VAL A 329 14.81 -9.60 -15.96
CA VAL A 329 16.13 -10.18 -15.65
C VAL A 329 16.36 -10.13 -14.14
N GLY A 330 15.92 -11.18 -13.45
CA GLY A 330 15.87 -11.24 -11.99
C GLY A 330 16.71 -12.35 -11.38
N LYS A 331 16.85 -12.31 -10.05
CA LYS A 331 17.43 -13.41 -9.24
C LYS A 331 16.40 -14.46 -8.82
N TYR A 332 15.12 -14.10 -8.85
CA TYR A 332 14.02 -14.85 -8.22
C TYR A 332 12.96 -15.27 -9.25
N THR A 333 13.38 -15.91 -10.34
CA THR A 333 12.48 -16.26 -11.45
C THR A 333 11.50 -17.39 -11.13
N GLY A 334 11.73 -18.15 -10.04
CA GLY A 334 10.90 -19.27 -9.62
C GLY A 334 9.74 -18.93 -8.67
N LEU A 335 9.69 -17.71 -8.13
CA LEU A 335 8.65 -17.24 -7.21
C LEU A 335 8.05 -15.94 -7.74
N SER A 336 6.79 -15.98 -8.15
CA SER A 336 6.04 -14.81 -8.64
C SER A 336 6.02 -13.66 -7.63
N ASP A 337 6.00 -14.00 -6.35
CA ASP A 337 5.68 -13.06 -5.27
C ASP A 337 6.86 -12.13 -4.95
N SER A 338 8.09 -12.51 -5.35
CA SER A 338 9.29 -11.70 -5.13
C SER A 338 9.37 -10.44 -6.02
N TYR A 339 8.53 -10.33 -7.05
CA TYR A 339 8.49 -9.19 -7.98
C TYR A 339 7.05 -8.73 -8.28
N ILE A 340 6.10 -9.03 -7.41
CA ILE A 340 4.69 -8.79 -7.70
C ILE A 340 4.38 -7.30 -7.91
N SER A 341 5.02 -6.35 -7.21
CA SER A 341 4.82 -4.93 -7.47
C SER A 341 5.28 -4.54 -8.88
N VAL A 342 6.43 -5.07 -9.32
CA VAL A 342 6.95 -4.88 -10.68
C VAL A 342 5.99 -5.47 -11.73
N THR A 343 5.53 -6.71 -11.53
CA THR A 343 4.60 -7.34 -12.47
C THR A 343 3.26 -6.62 -12.55
N LYS A 344 2.74 -6.11 -11.42
CA LYS A 344 1.52 -5.29 -11.38
C LYS A 344 1.72 -3.95 -12.06
N ALA A 345 2.85 -3.28 -11.83
CA ALA A 345 3.16 -2.02 -12.50
C ALA A 345 3.26 -2.17 -14.03
N LEU A 346 3.90 -3.26 -14.52
CA LEU A 346 3.90 -3.62 -15.94
C LEU A 346 2.49 -3.91 -16.46
N GLN A 347 1.68 -4.65 -15.69
CA GLN A 347 0.29 -4.96 -16.07
C GLN A 347 -0.52 -3.67 -16.23
N PHE A 348 -0.40 -2.72 -15.31
CA PHE A 348 -1.09 -1.43 -15.40
C PHE A 348 -0.64 -0.63 -16.63
N ALA A 349 0.66 -0.54 -16.87
CA ALA A 349 1.21 0.15 -18.05
C ALA A 349 0.79 -0.51 -19.38
N ALA A 350 0.69 -1.84 -19.42
CA ALA A 350 0.20 -2.59 -20.57
C ALA A 350 -1.29 -2.35 -20.84
N MET A 351 -2.13 -2.40 -19.80
CA MET A 351 -3.55 -2.08 -19.92
C MET A 351 -3.77 -0.64 -20.38
N ASP A 352 -2.97 0.31 -19.91
CA ASP A 352 -3.03 1.70 -20.35
C ASP A 352 -2.64 1.89 -21.82
N SER A 353 -1.70 1.06 -22.29
CA SER A 353 -1.23 1.05 -23.68
C SER A 353 -2.08 0.16 -24.61
N ASN A 354 -3.19 -0.39 -24.11
CA ASN A 354 -4.03 -1.38 -24.80
C ASN A 354 -3.18 -2.56 -25.37
N ARG A 355 -2.42 -3.20 -24.49
CA ARG A 355 -1.57 -4.36 -24.79
C ARG A 355 -1.79 -5.47 -23.79
N THR A 356 -1.68 -6.71 -24.26
CA THR A 356 -1.60 -7.88 -23.39
C THR A 356 -0.14 -8.12 -23.03
N LEU A 357 0.18 -8.02 -21.73
CA LEU A 357 1.54 -8.20 -21.23
C LEU A 357 1.93 -9.68 -21.23
N LYS A 358 3.06 -10.00 -21.83
CA LYS A 358 3.73 -11.29 -21.68
C LYS A 358 5.07 -11.12 -20.96
N ILE A 359 5.14 -11.65 -19.75
CA ILE A 359 6.37 -11.65 -18.97
C ILE A 359 7.21 -12.86 -19.36
N VAL A 360 8.46 -12.62 -19.74
CA VAL A 360 9.47 -13.65 -19.95
C VAL A 360 10.48 -13.55 -18.82
N TRP A 361 10.49 -14.55 -17.94
CA TRP A 361 11.44 -14.61 -16.83
C TRP A 361 12.82 -15.04 -17.32
N VAL A 362 13.83 -14.23 -17.03
CA VAL A 362 15.22 -14.52 -17.37
C VAL A 362 16.04 -14.52 -16.08
N ASP A 363 16.60 -15.67 -15.75
CA ASP A 363 17.47 -15.82 -14.58
C ASP A 363 18.83 -15.21 -14.89
N ALA A 364 19.22 -14.20 -14.12
CA ALA A 364 20.46 -13.47 -14.34
C ALA A 364 21.69 -14.38 -14.23
N GLU A 365 21.71 -15.37 -13.35
CA GLU A 365 22.86 -16.28 -13.21
C GLU A 365 23.09 -17.14 -14.46
N HIS A 366 22.01 -17.48 -15.17
CA HIS A 366 22.12 -18.23 -16.41
C HIS A 366 22.67 -17.39 -17.58
N LEU A 367 22.65 -16.05 -17.49
CA LEU A 367 23.28 -15.20 -18.51
C LEU A 367 24.81 -15.12 -18.38
N GLU A 368 25.33 -15.47 -17.21
CA GLU A 368 26.76 -15.41 -16.92
C GLU A 368 27.58 -16.43 -17.70
N ARG A 369 28.84 -16.08 -17.97
CA ARG A 369 29.77 -16.99 -18.66
C ARG A 369 30.00 -18.23 -17.78
N PRO A 370 30.01 -19.44 -18.36
CA PRO A 370 30.23 -20.65 -17.57
C PRO A 370 31.55 -20.58 -16.80
N SER A 371 31.50 -20.80 -15.49
CA SER A 371 32.69 -21.27 -14.79
C SER A 371 33.09 -22.63 -15.39
N LYS A 372 34.39 -22.90 -15.52
CA LYS A 372 34.99 -23.98 -16.34
C LYS A 372 34.52 -25.44 -16.02
N ARG A 373 33.48 -25.70 -15.22
CA ARG A 373 33.18 -27.03 -14.64
C ARG A 373 31.76 -27.60 -14.78
N ARG A 374 30.82 -27.06 -15.58
CA ARG A 374 29.45 -27.67 -15.64
C ARG A 374 28.83 -27.69 -17.04
N HIS A 375 28.64 -28.88 -17.60
CA HIS A 375 27.88 -29.11 -18.84
C HIS A 375 26.40 -28.66 -18.75
N LYS A 376 25.77 -28.77 -17.57
CA LYS A 376 24.37 -28.33 -17.35
C LYS A 376 24.17 -26.82 -17.49
N HIS A 377 25.21 -26.03 -17.19
CA HIS A 377 25.19 -24.56 -17.29
C HIS A 377 25.05 -24.09 -18.75
N SER A 378 25.55 -24.85 -19.73
CA SER A 378 25.56 -24.39 -21.13
C SER A 378 24.16 -24.38 -21.76
N GLU A 379 23.30 -25.35 -21.43
CA GLU A 379 21.93 -25.41 -21.96
C GLU A 379 21.01 -24.38 -21.28
N GLN A 380 21.15 -24.20 -19.97
CA GLN A 380 20.43 -23.15 -19.23
C GLN A 380 20.82 -21.76 -19.73
N ALA A 381 22.11 -21.53 -19.98
CA ALA A 381 22.59 -20.28 -20.55
C ALA A 381 22.06 -20.01 -21.96
N LYS A 382 22.11 -21.01 -22.86
CA LYS A 382 21.51 -20.88 -24.20
C LYS A 382 20.03 -20.55 -24.13
N THR A 383 19.29 -21.19 -23.21
CA THR A 383 17.86 -20.96 -23.02
C THR A 383 17.61 -19.52 -22.55
N ALA A 384 18.35 -19.06 -21.53
CA ALA A 384 18.22 -17.70 -21.00
C ALA A 384 18.53 -16.63 -22.06
N TRP A 385 19.61 -16.80 -22.84
CA TRP A 385 19.94 -15.89 -23.94
C TRP A 385 18.91 -15.90 -25.07
N LYS A 386 18.36 -17.08 -25.41
CA LYS A 386 17.27 -17.20 -26.39
C LYS A 386 16.03 -16.44 -25.91
N SER A 387 15.63 -16.63 -24.65
CA SER A 387 14.52 -15.92 -24.03
C SER A 387 14.75 -14.40 -24.04
N LEU A 388 15.93 -13.93 -23.64
CA LEU A 388 16.27 -12.50 -23.66
C LEU A 388 16.28 -11.90 -25.08
N SER A 389 16.69 -12.66 -26.09
CA SER A 389 16.67 -12.19 -27.48
C SER A 389 15.27 -12.15 -28.11
N SER A 390 14.28 -12.77 -27.47
CA SER A 390 12.92 -12.89 -27.99
C SER A 390 11.96 -11.82 -27.50
N VAL A 391 12.40 -10.95 -26.58
CA VAL A 391 11.53 -9.95 -25.95
C VAL A 391 11.59 -8.58 -26.64
N ASP A 392 10.50 -7.81 -26.53
CA ASP A 392 10.38 -6.46 -27.08
C ASP A 392 10.98 -5.37 -26.18
N GLY A 393 11.15 -5.68 -24.88
CA GLY A 393 11.76 -4.80 -23.89
C GLY A 393 12.37 -5.58 -22.73
N ILE A 394 13.33 -4.97 -22.03
CA ILE A 394 14.08 -5.57 -20.92
C ILE A 394 13.89 -4.73 -19.65
N LEU A 395 13.60 -5.39 -18.54
CA LEU A 395 13.53 -4.78 -17.21
C LEU A 395 14.51 -5.47 -16.27
N CYS A 396 15.41 -4.69 -15.67
CA CYS A 396 16.30 -5.12 -14.61
C CYS A 396 15.79 -4.55 -13.26
N PRO A 397 15.14 -5.36 -12.41
CA PRO A 397 14.60 -4.88 -11.15
C PRO A 397 15.73 -4.69 -10.12
N GLY A 398 15.36 -4.18 -8.94
CA GLY A 398 16.23 -4.10 -7.78
C GLY A 398 16.79 -5.45 -7.33
N GLY A 399 17.67 -5.42 -6.33
CA GLY A 399 18.21 -6.63 -5.70
C GLY A 399 19.36 -6.30 -4.77
N PHE A 400 19.72 -7.28 -3.93
CA PHE A 400 20.81 -7.17 -2.96
C PHE A 400 21.83 -8.27 -3.16
N GLY A 401 23.10 -7.97 -2.85
CA GLY A 401 24.22 -8.90 -2.96
C GLY A 401 24.74 -9.09 -4.40
N ASP A 402 25.84 -9.81 -4.51
CA ASP A 402 26.67 -10.02 -5.70
C ASP A 402 26.08 -10.99 -6.74
N ARG A 403 25.28 -11.96 -6.29
CA ARG A 403 24.75 -13.04 -7.13
C ARG A 403 23.95 -12.51 -8.32
N GLY A 404 24.26 -12.95 -9.55
CA GLY A 404 23.53 -12.56 -10.76
C GLY A 404 23.78 -11.13 -11.26
N VAL A 405 24.67 -10.36 -10.62
CA VAL A 405 24.98 -8.98 -11.03
C VAL A 405 25.65 -8.96 -12.41
N GLU A 406 26.61 -9.84 -12.67
CA GLU A 406 27.30 -9.92 -13.97
C GLU A 406 26.33 -10.29 -15.10
N GLY A 407 25.35 -11.16 -14.82
CA GLY A 407 24.26 -11.46 -15.75
C GLY A 407 23.42 -10.24 -16.11
N LYS A 408 23.05 -9.42 -15.10
CA LYS A 408 22.30 -8.16 -15.32
C LYS A 408 23.12 -7.14 -16.12
N ILE A 409 24.43 -7.04 -15.87
CA ILE A 409 25.35 -6.18 -16.66
C ILE A 409 25.35 -6.62 -18.13
N LEU A 410 25.40 -7.93 -18.39
CA LEU A 410 25.34 -8.46 -19.76
C LEU A 410 23.98 -8.19 -20.43
N ALA A 411 22.88 -8.24 -19.69
CA ALA A 411 21.57 -7.89 -20.22
C ALA A 411 21.44 -6.40 -20.57
N ALA A 412 21.94 -5.50 -19.70
CA ALA A 412 21.98 -4.06 -19.98
C ALA A 412 22.83 -3.76 -21.23
N LYS A 413 23.97 -4.44 -21.38
CA LYS A 413 24.83 -4.35 -22.57
C LYS A 413 24.08 -4.76 -23.82
N TYR A 414 23.42 -5.92 -23.76
CA TYR A 414 22.64 -6.44 -24.87
C TYR A 414 21.54 -5.46 -25.28
N ALA A 415 20.83 -4.88 -24.32
CA ALA A 415 19.81 -3.88 -24.59
C ALA A 415 20.38 -2.63 -25.29
N ARG A 416 21.49 -2.09 -24.78
CA ARG A 416 22.18 -0.92 -25.32
C ARG A 416 22.68 -1.15 -26.75
N GLU A 417 23.38 -2.26 -27.00
CA GLU A 417 23.98 -2.56 -28.30
C GLU A 417 22.95 -2.91 -29.39
N ASN A 418 21.79 -3.44 -29.00
CA ASN A 418 20.73 -3.83 -29.93
C ASN A 418 19.56 -2.81 -29.98
N ASN A 419 19.67 -1.69 -29.27
CA ASN A 419 18.64 -0.66 -29.17
C ASN A 419 17.26 -1.23 -28.80
N ILE A 420 17.26 -2.09 -27.77
CA ILE A 420 16.06 -2.68 -27.15
C ILE A 420 15.66 -1.79 -25.97
N PRO A 421 14.37 -1.40 -25.84
CA PRO A 421 13.87 -0.68 -24.69
C PRO A 421 14.30 -1.28 -23.36
N PHE A 422 14.87 -0.46 -22.47
CA PHE A 422 15.43 -0.89 -21.19
C PHE A 422 14.94 -0.01 -20.05
N LEU A 423 14.52 -0.65 -18.95
CA LEU A 423 14.27 -0.01 -17.66
C LEU A 423 15.09 -0.69 -16.55
N GLY A 424 16.00 0.06 -15.95
CA GLY A 424 16.72 -0.34 -14.74
C GLY A 424 16.10 0.28 -13.50
N ILE A 425 15.80 -0.52 -12.47
CA ILE A 425 15.24 -0.05 -11.19
C ILE A 425 16.23 -0.31 -10.07
N CYS A 426 16.59 0.72 -9.31
CA CYS A 426 17.52 0.66 -8.18
C CYS A 426 18.86 0.01 -8.62
N LEU A 427 19.12 -1.24 -8.24
CA LEU A 427 20.26 -2.01 -8.75
C LEU A 427 20.32 -2.03 -10.29
N GLY A 428 19.19 -2.00 -10.98
CA GLY A 428 19.09 -1.91 -12.44
C GLY A 428 19.75 -0.65 -13.04
N LEU A 429 19.67 0.50 -12.35
CA LEU A 429 20.41 1.70 -12.74
C LEU A 429 21.91 1.48 -12.55
N GLN A 430 22.30 0.97 -11.38
CA GLN A 430 23.71 0.74 -11.04
C GLN A 430 24.40 -0.20 -12.04
N VAL A 431 23.76 -1.30 -12.44
CA VAL A 431 24.34 -2.22 -13.44
C VAL A 431 24.46 -1.59 -14.82
N ALA A 432 23.57 -0.66 -15.20
CA ALA A 432 23.66 0.07 -16.45
C ALA A 432 24.83 1.06 -16.45
N VAL A 433 25.07 1.75 -15.32
CA VAL A 433 26.26 2.60 -15.14
C VAL A 433 27.55 1.76 -15.21
N ILE A 434 27.58 0.61 -14.54
CA ILE A 434 28.73 -0.31 -14.56
C ILE A 434 29.00 -0.82 -15.97
N GLU A 435 27.95 -1.23 -16.69
CA GLU A 435 28.07 -1.68 -18.07
C GLU A 435 28.67 -0.61 -18.97
N PHE A 436 28.15 0.62 -18.88
CA PHE A 436 28.58 1.72 -19.73
C PHE A 436 30.02 2.13 -19.44
N GLY A 437 30.41 2.20 -18.15
CA GLY A 437 31.80 2.46 -17.77
C GLY A 437 32.77 1.40 -18.29
N ARG A 438 32.40 0.11 -18.21
CA ARG A 438 33.24 -1.00 -18.70
C ARG A 438 33.37 -1.02 -20.23
N ASN A 439 32.28 -0.78 -20.95
CA ASN A 439 32.22 -1.04 -22.41
C ASN A 439 32.35 0.21 -23.28
N VAL A 440 31.90 1.38 -22.82
CA VAL A 440 31.96 2.64 -23.58
C VAL A 440 33.16 3.48 -23.13
N LEU A 441 33.32 3.68 -21.82
CA LEU A 441 34.44 4.45 -21.26
C LEU A 441 35.75 3.64 -21.15
N ASN A 442 35.72 2.35 -21.49
CA ASN A 442 36.86 1.42 -21.42
C ASN A 442 37.51 1.31 -20.02
N MET A 443 36.76 1.59 -18.95
CA MET A 443 37.21 1.44 -17.57
C MET A 443 37.16 -0.05 -17.17
N LYS A 444 38.15 -0.81 -17.64
CA LYS A 444 38.23 -2.25 -17.37
C LYS A 444 38.33 -2.51 -15.87
N GLY A 445 37.40 -3.32 -15.35
CA GLY A 445 37.30 -3.65 -13.92
C GLY A 445 36.42 -2.69 -13.11
N ALA A 446 35.80 -1.68 -13.75
CA ALA A 446 34.88 -0.79 -13.05
C ALA A 446 33.70 -1.54 -12.44
N ASN A 447 33.35 -1.20 -11.20
CA ASN A 447 32.34 -1.92 -10.44
C ASN A 447 31.70 -1.05 -9.36
N SER A 448 30.71 -1.61 -8.67
CA SER A 448 30.22 -1.09 -7.39
C SER A 448 31.15 -1.50 -6.26
N ALA A 449 31.40 -0.58 -5.33
CA ALA A 449 32.07 -0.86 -4.07
C ALA A 449 31.29 -1.85 -3.19
N GLU A 450 30.00 -2.09 -3.46
CA GLU A 450 29.22 -3.16 -2.83
C GLU A 450 29.74 -4.56 -3.21
N PHE A 451 30.13 -4.75 -4.48
CA PHE A 451 30.45 -6.07 -5.04
C PHE A 451 31.96 -6.31 -5.15
N ASP A 452 32.72 -5.26 -5.40
CA ASP A 452 34.18 -5.28 -5.50
C ASP A 452 34.75 -4.04 -4.80
N PRO A 453 34.99 -4.10 -3.47
CA PRO A 453 35.52 -2.99 -2.69
C PRO A 453 36.90 -2.50 -3.14
N ASP A 454 37.67 -3.37 -3.80
CA ASP A 454 39.05 -3.10 -4.24
C ASP A 454 39.12 -2.61 -5.69
N THR A 455 37.99 -2.35 -6.34
CA THR A 455 37.96 -1.88 -7.73
C THR A 455 38.71 -0.56 -7.89
N LYS A 456 39.52 -0.46 -8.95
CA LYS A 456 40.22 0.78 -9.30
C LYS A 456 39.30 1.86 -9.83
N PHE A 457 38.08 1.50 -10.23
CA PHE A 457 37.08 2.43 -10.78
C PHE A 457 35.74 2.21 -10.06
N PRO A 458 35.58 2.76 -8.84
CA PRO A 458 34.35 2.64 -8.06
C PRO A 458 33.28 3.56 -8.66
N LEU A 459 32.48 3.02 -9.59
CA LEU A 459 31.41 3.76 -10.26
C LEU A 459 30.20 3.96 -9.36
N VAL A 460 30.03 3.07 -8.39
CA VAL A 460 28.96 3.11 -7.40
C VAL A 460 29.61 2.98 -6.03
N VAL A 461 29.31 3.92 -5.14
CA VAL A 461 29.98 4.11 -3.84
C VAL A 461 28.97 4.07 -2.71
N PHE A 462 29.43 3.67 -1.53
CA PHE A 462 28.60 3.70 -0.32
C PHE A 462 28.41 5.16 0.13
N MET A 463 27.18 5.67 0.06
CA MET A 463 26.84 7.05 0.41
C MET A 463 25.54 7.05 1.23
N PRO A 464 25.59 6.60 2.50
CA PRO A 464 24.42 6.52 3.35
C PRO A 464 23.85 7.90 3.69
N GLU A 465 22.59 7.94 4.10
CA GLU A 465 22.02 9.13 4.74
C GLU A 465 22.54 9.21 6.19
N ILE A 466 22.88 10.42 6.62
CA ILE A 466 23.24 10.70 8.01
C ILE A 466 22.06 11.41 8.65
N SER A 467 21.40 10.75 9.60
CA SER A 467 20.32 11.36 10.39
C SER A 467 20.88 11.86 11.72
N PRO A 468 20.56 13.09 12.17
CA PRO A 468 20.96 13.58 13.50
C PRO A 468 20.49 12.68 14.65
N ASN A 469 19.41 11.92 14.44
CA ASN A 469 18.73 11.14 15.47
C ASN A 469 19.14 9.66 15.50
N GLU A 470 19.93 9.19 14.53
CA GLU A 470 20.34 7.79 14.40
C GLU A 470 21.85 7.72 14.12
N MET A 471 22.58 7.00 14.98
CA MET A 471 24.01 6.80 14.78
C MET A 471 24.26 5.67 13.76
N GLY A 472 24.91 5.98 12.64
CA GLY A 472 25.33 4.99 11.65
C GLY A 472 25.15 5.46 10.20
N GLY A 473 25.52 4.60 9.24
CA GLY A 473 25.22 4.82 7.83
C GLY A 473 23.84 4.28 7.49
N ASN A 474 22.82 5.14 7.50
CA ASN A 474 21.44 4.74 7.29
C ASN A 474 21.13 4.50 5.81
N MET A 475 20.11 3.67 5.56
CA MET A 475 19.56 3.45 4.22
C MET A 475 18.78 4.69 3.76
N ARG A 476 18.91 5.07 2.49
CA ARG A 476 18.00 6.03 1.85
C ARG A 476 16.66 5.34 1.63
N LEU A 477 15.65 5.74 2.40
CA LEU A 477 14.42 5.00 2.57
C LEU A 477 13.18 5.91 2.59
N GLY A 478 12.13 5.49 1.90
CA GLY A 478 10.86 6.22 1.81
C GLY A 478 10.82 7.24 0.68
N SER A 479 9.82 8.13 0.70
CA SER A 479 9.62 9.14 -0.32
C SER A 479 10.71 10.21 -0.24
N ARG A 480 11.29 10.55 -1.39
CA ARG A 480 12.25 11.65 -1.55
C ARG A 480 11.93 12.43 -2.81
N VAL A 481 12.35 13.70 -2.86
CA VAL A 481 12.22 14.50 -4.06
C VAL A 481 13.37 14.20 -5.02
N THR A 482 13.01 14.00 -6.28
CA THR A 482 13.91 13.97 -7.43
C THR A 482 13.61 15.16 -8.33
N ARG A 483 14.63 15.98 -8.59
CA ARG A 483 14.57 17.10 -9.55
C ARG A 483 14.95 16.63 -10.94
N LEU A 484 14.06 16.85 -11.91
CA LEU A 484 14.21 16.41 -13.30
C LEU A 484 14.67 17.52 -14.23
N LYS A 485 15.56 17.19 -15.17
CA LYS A 485 15.96 18.06 -16.29
C LYS A 485 14.84 18.11 -17.34
N SER A 486 14.55 19.31 -17.84
CA SER A 486 13.40 19.58 -18.72
C SER A 486 13.49 18.95 -20.11
N ASP A 487 14.68 18.58 -20.56
CA ASP A 487 14.96 17.96 -21.86
C ASP A 487 14.88 16.42 -21.83
N SER A 488 14.52 15.84 -20.69
CA SER A 488 14.50 14.39 -20.48
C SER A 488 13.19 13.72 -20.86
N VAL A 489 13.25 12.45 -21.28
CA VAL A 489 12.05 11.65 -21.55
C VAL A 489 11.26 11.42 -20.27
N ILE A 490 11.96 11.24 -19.14
CA ILE A 490 11.31 11.02 -17.85
C ILE A 490 10.53 12.26 -17.39
N PHE A 491 11.07 13.47 -17.59
CA PHE A 491 10.33 14.71 -17.33
C PHE A 491 9.02 14.78 -18.12
N GLN A 492 9.04 14.40 -19.40
CA GLN A 492 7.82 14.38 -20.23
C GLN A 492 6.82 13.29 -19.77
N LEU A 493 7.31 12.13 -19.34
CA LEU A 493 6.47 11.05 -18.81
C LEU A 493 5.80 11.41 -17.47
N TYR A 494 6.45 12.23 -16.65
CA TYR A 494 5.90 12.77 -15.40
C TYR A 494 5.14 14.09 -15.59
N ASP A 495 4.54 14.30 -16.76
CA ASP A 495 3.71 15.47 -17.07
C ASP A 495 4.45 16.82 -16.88
N GLU A 496 5.74 16.86 -17.24
CA GLU A 496 6.57 18.06 -17.17
C GLU A 496 6.73 18.62 -15.73
N LYS A 497 6.59 17.76 -14.72
CA LYS A 497 6.86 18.10 -13.33
C LYS A 497 8.37 18.16 -13.09
N LYS A 498 8.84 19.32 -12.61
CA LYS A 498 10.25 19.53 -12.25
C LYS A 498 10.69 18.72 -11.04
N GLU A 499 9.77 18.48 -10.12
CA GLU A 499 10.01 17.72 -8.90
C GLU A 499 9.01 16.55 -8.85
N ILE A 500 9.54 15.35 -8.65
CA ILE A 500 8.76 14.13 -8.45
C ILE A 500 9.08 13.54 -7.08
N TYR A 501 8.12 12.82 -6.52
CA TYR A 501 8.24 12.21 -5.20
C TYR A 501 8.14 10.70 -5.35
N GLU A 502 9.25 10.00 -5.19
CA GLU A 502 9.31 8.55 -5.37
C GLU A 502 9.97 7.85 -4.19
N ARG A 503 9.68 6.55 -4.04
CA ARG A 503 10.13 5.76 -2.89
C ARG A 503 11.49 5.14 -3.15
N HIS A 504 12.42 5.31 -2.23
CA HIS A 504 13.76 4.72 -2.28
C HIS A 504 13.92 3.62 -1.25
N ARG A 505 14.83 2.68 -1.57
CA ARG A 505 15.29 1.61 -0.67
C ARG A 505 16.66 1.10 -1.10
N HIS A 506 17.70 1.88 -0.81
CA HIS A 506 19.08 1.53 -1.20
C HIS A 506 20.12 2.27 -0.35
N ARG A 507 21.40 1.90 -0.49
CA ARG A 507 22.52 2.45 0.31
C ARG A 507 23.69 2.97 -0.53
N TYR A 508 23.65 2.74 -1.84
CA TYR A 508 24.78 2.93 -2.74
C TYR A 508 24.37 3.86 -3.88
N GLU A 509 25.23 4.82 -4.18
CA GLU A 509 24.98 5.90 -5.13
C GLU A 509 26.02 5.91 -6.23
N VAL A 510 25.70 6.51 -7.38
CA VAL A 510 26.68 6.73 -8.44
C VAL A 510 27.76 7.70 -7.96
N ASN A 511 29.03 7.40 -8.26
CA ASN A 511 30.15 8.27 -7.95
C ASN A 511 30.09 9.54 -8.82
N THR A 512 29.91 10.69 -8.18
CA THR A 512 29.70 11.98 -8.86
C THR A 512 30.94 12.50 -9.58
N GLU A 513 32.14 12.09 -9.17
CA GLU A 513 33.40 12.53 -9.78
C GLU A 513 33.52 12.13 -11.26
N LEU A 514 32.80 11.07 -11.66
CA LEU A 514 32.90 10.48 -13.00
C LEU A 514 31.77 10.93 -13.94
N ILE A 515 30.78 11.67 -13.45
CA ILE A 515 29.58 12.08 -14.22
C ILE A 515 29.94 12.74 -15.55
N GLY A 516 30.91 13.65 -15.53
CA GLY A 516 31.31 14.39 -16.72
C GLY A 516 31.84 13.51 -17.85
N ASP A 517 32.40 12.34 -17.54
CA ASP A 517 32.88 11.39 -18.55
C ASP A 517 31.72 10.60 -19.18
N PHE A 518 30.68 10.27 -18.40
CA PHE A 518 29.47 9.63 -18.91
C PHE A 518 28.70 10.57 -19.85
N GLU A 519 28.46 11.81 -19.42
CA GLU A 519 27.67 12.78 -20.20
C GLU A 519 28.31 13.08 -21.56
N LYS A 520 29.65 13.22 -21.61
CA LYS A 520 30.39 13.42 -22.86
C LYS A 520 30.28 12.25 -23.84
N ASN A 521 29.98 11.05 -23.35
CA ASN A 521 29.89 9.83 -24.15
C ASN A 521 28.44 9.39 -24.41
N GLY A 522 27.44 10.19 -23.99
CA GLY A 522 26.04 10.01 -24.39
C GLY A 522 25.12 9.38 -23.34
N MET A 523 25.63 9.02 -22.16
CA MET A 523 24.77 8.70 -21.01
C MET A 523 24.64 9.94 -20.13
N ILE A 524 23.43 10.51 -20.07
CA ILE A 524 23.15 11.72 -19.31
C ILE A 524 22.43 11.41 -18.01
N PHE A 525 22.67 12.24 -16.99
CA PHE A 525 21.95 12.17 -15.73
C PHE A 525 20.85 13.21 -15.73
N THR A 526 19.60 12.76 -15.75
CA THR A 526 18.41 13.62 -15.93
C THR A 526 17.62 13.85 -14.65
N GLY A 527 17.95 13.14 -13.57
CA GLY A 527 17.30 13.27 -12.28
C GLY A 527 18.33 13.31 -11.16
N GLN A 528 18.14 14.24 -10.22
CA GLN A 528 19.04 14.44 -9.07
C GLN A 528 18.26 14.61 -7.78
N ASP A 529 18.88 14.33 -6.64
CA ASP A 529 18.30 14.67 -5.35
C ASP A 529 18.22 16.21 -5.15
N GLU A 530 17.52 16.64 -4.10
CA GLU A 530 17.29 18.06 -3.79
C GLU A 530 18.59 18.89 -3.70
N LEU A 531 19.68 18.26 -3.23
CA LEU A 531 20.99 18.88 -3.05
C LEU A 531 21.87 18.79 -4.30
N GLY A 532 21.46 18.05 -5.34
CA GLY A 532 22.25 17.82 -6.55
C GLY A 532 23.48 16.94 -6.33
N VAL A 533 23.54 16.20 -5.22
CA VAL A 533 24.69 15.35 -4.84
C VAL A 533 24.49 13.92 -5.31
N ARG A 534 23.24 13.45 -5.43
CA ARG A 534 22.93 12.08 -5.85
C ARG A 534 22.28 12.10 -7.22
N MET A 535 22.71 11.18 -8.08
CA MET A 535 22.15 11.01 -9.40
C MET A 535 21.11 9.89 -9.36
N GLU A 536 19.86 10.23 -9.66
CA GLU A 536 18.72 9.33 -9.44
C GLU A 536 18.10 8.82 -10.74
N VAL A 537 18.37 9.46 -11.89
CA VAL A 537 17.88 9.03 -13.20
C VAL A 537 18.99 9.13 -14.24
N ILE A 538 19.18 8.06 -15.02
CA ILE A 538 20.06 8.01 -16.19
C ILE A 538 19.26 7.80 -17.47
N GLU A 539 19.71 8.41 -18.56
CA GLU A 539 19.14 8.24 -19.89
C GLU A 539 20.24 8.13 -20.96
N ILE A 540 19.99 7.38 -22.03
CA ILE A 540 20.81 7.41 -23.27
C ILE A 540 19.91 7.91 -24.40
N PRO A 541 19.86 9.23 -24.69
CA PRO A 541 18.92 9.82 -25.64
C PRO A 541 19.04 9.31 -27.08
N ALA A 542 20.21 8.76 -27.45
CA ALA A 542 20.43 8.17 -28.76
C ALA A 542 19.68 6.84 -28.98
N LEU A 543 19.15 6.22 -27.92
CA LEU A 543 18.40 4.96 -27.96
C LEU A 543 16.89 5.21 -27.85
N LYS A 544 16.08 4.23 -28.28
CA LYS A 544 14.60 4.36 -28.28
C LYS A 544 14.03 4.64 -26.89
N PHE A 545 14.52 3.90 -25.91
CA PHE A 545 14.19 4.06 -24.50
C PHE A 545 15.23 3.31 -23.68
N PHE A 546 16.16 4.01 -23.05
CA PHE A 546 17.13 3.41 -22.15
C PHE A 546 17.18 4.28 -20.90
N VAL A 547 16.42 3.86 -19.89
CA VAL A 547 16.24 4.60 -18.65
C VAL A 547 16.68 3.73 -17.48
N GLY A 548 17.43 4.31 -16.55
CA GLY A 548 17.63 3.74 -15.22
C GLY A 548 17.11 4.73 -14.17
N VAL A 549 16.45 4.24 -13.14
CA VAL A 549 15.99 5.03 -11.99
C VAL A 549 16.48 4.41 -10.69
N GLN A 550 16.85 5.24 -9.72
CA GLN A 550 17.35 4.80 -8.42
C GLN A 550 16.21 4.49 -7.44
N PHE A 551 15.08 5.18 -7.56
CA PHE A 551 13.85 4.91 -6.83
C PHE A 551 13.13 3.65 -7.36
N HIS A 552 12.08 3.24 -6.65
CA HIS A 552 11.20 2.11 -6.96
C HIS A 552 9.84 2.61 -7.48
N PRO A 553 9.71 2.88 -8.80
CA PRO A 553 8.47 3.38 -9.40
C PRO A 553 7.27 2.44 -9.28
N GLU A 554 7.50 1.16 -8.99
CA GLU A 554 6.48 0.12 -8.87
C GLU A 554 5.57 0.30 -7.66
N PHE A 555 6.05 0.94 -6.59
CA PHE A 555 5.28 1.08 -5.35
C PHE A 555 4.15 2.11 -5.48
N LYS A 556 4.37 3.19 -6.25
CA LYS A 556 3.37 4.24 -6.51
C LYS A 556 2.47 3.97 -7.72
N SER A 557 2.67 2.84 -8.42
CA SER A 557 1.83 2.45 -9.55
C SER A 557 0.41 2.08 -9.09
N ARG A 558 -0.62 2.64 -9.74
CA ARG A 558 -2.05 2.37 -9.47
C ARG A 558 -2.74 1.84 -10.74
N PRO A 559 -3.87 1.11 -10.62
CA PRO A 559 -4.57 0.57 -11.79
C PRO A 559 -5.03 1.59 -12.84
N TYR A 560 -5.44 2.78 -12.41
CA TYR A 560 -5.86 3.88 -13.30
C TYR A 560 -4.79 4.98 -13.47
N ARG A 561 -3.73 4.94 -12.67
CA ARG A 561 -2.59 5.85 -12.73
C ARG A 561 -1.31 5.01 -12.73
N PRO A 562 -1.02 4.32 -13.84
CA PRO A 562 0.16 3.47 -13.95
C PRO A 562 1.43 4.32 -13.81
N SER A 563 2.47 3.69 -13.29
CA SER A 563 3.76 4.35 -13.08
C SER A 563 4.40 4.83 -14.40
N PRO A 564 4.85 6.11 -14.50
CA PRO A 564 5.33 6.66 -15.77
C PRO A 564 6.54 5.96 -16.40
N PRO A 565 7.59 5.56 -15.66
CA PRO A 565 8.71 4.81 -16.25
C PRO A 565 8.29 3.47 -16.86
N PHE A 566 7.32 2.79 -16.24
CA PHE A 566 6.75 1.54 -16.78
C PHE A 566 5.93 1.79 -18.05
N CYS A 567 5.16 2.87 -18.10
CA CYS A 567 4.46 3.29 -19.32
C CYS A 567 5.43 3.57 -20.46
N GLY A 568 6.52 4.30 -20.18
CA GLY A 568 7.59 4.56 -21.14
C GLY A 568 8.17 3.27 -21.73
N LEU A 569 8.51 2.28 -20.87
CA LEU A 569 9.03 0.99 -21.30
C LEU A 569 8.05 0.24 -22.21
N ILE A 570 6.79 0.10 -21.79
CA ILE A 570 5.77 -0.63 -22.54
C ILE A 570 5.49 0.03 -23.88
N ARG A 571 5.36 1.36 -23.91
CA ARG A 571 5.08 2.10 -25.15
C ARG A 571 6.25 1.98 -26.12
N ALA A 572 7.49 2.09 -25.63
CA ALA A 572 8.68 1.88 -26.44
C ALA A 572 8.74 0.46 -27.02
N ALA A 573 8.49 -0.56 -26.22
CA ALA A 573 8.46 -1.96 -26.63
C ALA A 573 7.36 -2.23 -27.67
N ALA A 574 6.18 -1.63 -27.46
CA ALA A 574 5.04 -1.71 -28.37
C ALA A 574 5.15 -0.80 -29.61
N LYS A 575 6.27 -0.06 -29.77
CA LYS A 575 6.50 0.91 -30.85
C LYS A 575 5.41 1.99 -30.95
N LEU A 576 4.88 2.39 -29.81
CA LEU A 576 3.93 3.48 -29.65
C LEU A 576 4.68 4.79 -29.36
N PRO A 577 4.08 5.98 -29.62
CA PRO A 577 4.65 7.25 -29.18
C PRO A 577 4.89 7.23 -27.68
N LEU A 578 6.07 7.63 -27.19
CA LEU A 578 6.39 7.58 -25.76
C LEU A 578 5.42 8.42 -24.92
N ILE A 579 5.11 9.63 -25.40
CA ILE A 579 4.18 10.55 -24.75
C ILE A 579 2.79 10.33 -25.32
N ARG A 580 1.78 10.31 -24.45
CA ARG A 580 0.38 10.14 -24.83
C ARG A 580 -0.22 11.50 -25.17
N ASP A 581 -1.14 11.53 -26.13
CA ASP A 581 -2.04 12.68 -26.31
C ASP A 581 -2.98 12.81 -25.11
N ARG A 582 -2.93 13.98 -24.45
CA ARG A 582 -3.63 14.28 -23.19
C ARG A 582 -5.15 14.08 -23.24
N SER A 583 -5.76 13.96 -24.41
CA SER A 583 -7.23 13.86 -24.58
C SER A 583 -7.82 12.46 -24.41
N SER A 584 -7.07 11.47 -23.92
CA SER A 584 -7.46 10.05 -24.02
C SER A 584 -7.33 9.24 -22.73
N SER A 585 -6.99 9.84 -21.58
CA SER A 585 -6.73 9.09 -20.35
C SER A 585 -8.02 8.67 -19.61
N LEU A 586 -7.99 7.52 -18.92
CA LEU A 586 -9.06 7.16 -17.97
C LEU A 586 -9.02 8.01 -16.68
N GLY A 587 -7.89 8.64 -16.38
CA GLY A 587 -7.69 9.47 -15.18
C GLY A 587 -8.52 10.76 -15.21
N ASP A 588 -8.86 11.26 -16.40
CA ASP A 588 -9.67 12.48 -16.57
C ASP A 588 -11.15 12.28 -16.21
N MET A 589 -11.56 11.06 -15.80
CA MET A 589 -12.91 10.78 -15.26
C MET A 589 -13.01 10.99 -13.74
N LEU A 590 -11.93 11.36 -13.06
CA LEU A 590 -11.97 11.79 -11.65
C LEU A 590 -12.11 13.32 -11.58
N PRO A 591 -12.96 13.88 -10.69
CA PRO A 591 -13.01 15.32 -10.49
C PRO A 591 -11.63 15.84 -10.05
N ALA A 592 -11.23 16.99 -10.63
CA ALA A 592 -9.90 17.59 -10.51
C ALA A 592 -9.47 17.96 -9.07
N ASP A 593 -10.34 17.81 -8.07
CA ASP A 593 -10.09 18.17 -6.68
C ASP A 593 -9.28 17.13 -5.88
N SER A 594 -8.84 16.04 -6.50
CA SER A 594 -7.95 15.03 -5.88
C SER A 594 -6.46 15.24 -6.19
N VAL A 595 -6.11 16.28 -6.95
CA VAL A 595 -4.71 16.59 -7.29
C VAL A 595 -4.06 17.33 -6.11
N LEU A 596 -3.42 16.58 -5.22
CA LEU A 596 -2.55 17.15 -4.19
C LEU A 596 -1.22 17.58 -4.80
N SER A 597 -1.07 18.89 -5.02
CA SER A 597 0.23 19.56 -5.02
C SER A 597 0.59 19.90 -3.56
N PRO A 598 1.75 19.49 -3.02
CA PRO A 598 2.23 20.00 -1.75
C PRO A 598 2.87 21.36 -2.01
N GLU A 599 2.08 22.44 -1.97
CA GLU A 599 2.63 23.79 -1.87
C GLU A 599 2.14 24.45 -0.57
N ASP A 600 3.12 25.04 0.11
CA ASP A 600 3.06 25.94 1.28
C ASP A 600 2.67 25.35 2.64
N GLY A 601 3.63 24.60 3.21
CA GLY A 601 3.73 24.36 4.65
C GLY A 601 5.16 24.60 5.13
N THR A 602 5.64 25.85 5.10
CA THR A 602 6.85 26.23 5.83
C THR A 602 6.57 26.11 7.33
N VAL A 603 7.02 25.01 7.95
CA VAL A 603 7.03 24.85 9.40
C VAL A 603 8.32 25.50 9.90
N ASP A 604 8.21 26.73 10.40
CA ASP A 604 9.22 27.32 11.26
C ASP A 604 8.68 27.38 12.69
N GLU A 605 9.59 27.05 13.62
CA GLU A 605 9.53 27.22 15.07
C GLU A 605 8.68 26.27 15.96
N THR A 606 9.42 25.43 16.66
CA THR A 606 9.21 24.86 18.02
C THR A 606 8.01 25.39 18.82
N ILE A 607 7.04 24.51 19.08
CA ILE A 607 6.02 24.70 20.14
C ILE A 607 6.45 23.90 21.37
N ASP A 608 6.92 24.63 22.38
CA ASP A 608 7.12 24.17 23.76
C ASP A 608 5.74 23.98 24.43
N LEU A 609 5.42 22.75 24.84
CA LEU A 609 4.13 22.34 25.40
C LEU A 609 4.01 22.59 26.90
N SER A 610 4.57 23.69 27.40
CA SER A 610 4.61 23.98 28.83
C SER A 610 4.19 25.39 29.22
N GLU A 611 3.02 25.89 28.79
CA GLU A 611 2.33 26.99 29.48
C GLU A 611 0.91 27.27 28.91
N HIS A 612 -0.11 26.52 29.33
CA HIS A 612 -1.51 26.94 29.15
C HIS A 612 -2.37 26.52 30.35
N PHE A 613 -2.10 27.16 31.48
CA PHE A 613 -3.06 27.34 32.58
C PHE A 613 -2.80 28.69 33.25
N SER A 614 -3.28 29.78 32.66
CA SER A 614 -3.63 31.00 33.40
C SER A 614 -4.29 32.05 32.50
N SER A 615 -5.22 32.78 33.09
CA SER A 615 -5.89 34.01 32.61
C SER A 615 -7.14 33.84 31.72
N ILE A 616 -8.26 33.53 32.40
CA ILE A 616 -9.58 34.03 31.99
C ILE A 616 -9.69 35.48 32.50
N VAL A 617 -9.83 36.45 31.58
CA VAL A 617 -10.23 37.82 31.90
C VAL A 617 -11.44 38.18 31.05
N LEU A 618 -12.56 38.39 31.74
CA LEU A 618 -13.81 38.94 31.22
C LEU A 618 -13.65 40.42 30.91
N ASN A 619 -14.23 40.88 29.79
CA ASN A 619 -14.65 42.28 29.66
C ASN A 619 -15.99 42.40 28.91
N PRO A 620 -16.87 43.34 29.31
CA PRO A 620 -18.29 43.34 28.95
C PRO A 620 -18.60 44.29 27.78
N VAL A 621 -19.56 43.91 26.93
CA VAL A 621 -20.12 44.76 25.88
C VAL A 621 -21.33 45.51 26.45
N SER A 622 -21.21 46.84 26.54
CA SER A 622 -22.31 47.82 26.61
C SER A 622 -22.95 47.89 25.22
N GLY A 623 -24.27 47.89 25.03
CA GLY A 623 -25.24 48.81 25.61
C GLY A 623 -25.67 49.78 24.51
N SER A 624 -26.64 49.40 23.67
CA SER A 624 -27.44 50.37 22.92
C SER A 624 -28.84 49.82 22.68
N GLY A 625 -29.82 50.55 23.18
CA GLY A 625 -31.23 50.29 22.96
C GLY A 625 -32.04 51.33 23.70
N VAL A 626 -32.57 52.34 22.99
CA VAL A 626 -33.81 53.05 23.34
C VAL A 626 -34.40 53.65 22.07
N SER A 627 -35.60 53.22 21.68
CA SER A 627 -36.72 54.16 21.54
C SER A 627 -38.05 53.41 21.67
N CYS A 628 -38.88 53.94 22.55
CA CYS A 628 -40.20 53.45 22.91
C CYS A 628 -41.23 53.83 21.86
N GLY A 629 -42.24 52.97 21.67
CA GLY A 629 -43.47 53.27 20.97
C GLY A 629 -44.60 52.43 21.53
N SER A 630 -45.34 52.99 22.48
CA SER A 630 -46.55 52.43 23.08
C SER A 630 -47.77 52.67 22.18
N SER A 631 -48.57 51.63 21.91
CA SER A 631 -50.01 51.78 21.67
C SER A 631 -50.75 50.47 21.94
N SER A 632 -51.68 50.59 22.89
CA SER A 632 -52.70 49.64 23.35
C SER A 632 -53.80 49.36 22.32
N SER A 633 -54.34 48.14 22.30
CA SER A 633 -55.79 47.85 22.33
C SER A 633 -56.10 46.33 22.22
N SER A 634 -56.85 45.79 23.20
CA SER A 634 -57.99 44.84 23.12
C SER A 634 -58.14 43.92 21.89
N SER A 635 -58.57 42.65 21.92
CA SER A 635 -59.45 41.90 22.83
C SER A 635 -59.62 40.47 22.27
N SER A 636 -59.54 39.47 23.17
CA SER A 636 -60.39 38.28 23.34
C SER A 636 -61.06 37.57 22.15
N ASP A 637 -60.85 36.23 22.06
CA ASP A 637 -61.88 35.16 22.10
C ASP A 637 -61.31 33.84 21.54
N THR A 638 -61.15 32.79 22.37
CA THR A 638 -61.95 31.53 22.45
C THR A 638 -61.95 30.70 21.15
N SER A 639 -61.94 29.37 21.09
CA SER A 639 -61.86 28.23 22.02
C SER A 639 -61.95 26.97 21.13
N SER A 640 -61.48 25.84 21.65
CA SER A 640 -62.03 24.48 21.43
C SER A 640 -62.19 23.90 20.01
N SER A 641 -61.41 22.86 19.71
CA SER A 641 -61.89 21.45 19.68
C SER A 641 -60.71 20.49 19.59
#